data_AF-A0A952WT44-F1
#
_entry.id   AF-A0A952WT44-F1
#
_cell.length_a   1.000
_cell.length_b   1.000
_cell.length_c   1.000
_cell.angle_alpha   90.00
_cell.angle_beta   90.00
_cell.angle_gamma   90.00
#
_symmetry.space_group_name_H-M   'P 1'
#
loop_
_entity.id
_entity.type
_entity.pdbx_description
1 polymer ?
#
loop_
_entity_poly.entity_id
_entity_poly.type
_entity_poly.pdbx_seq_one_letter_code
_entity_poly.pdbx_strand_id
1 'polypeptide(L)'
;MKLVRLGAAVLLASGVSVSGQTPIRVEVTGQATTQHAASTPISVTISNTITGTVQVKIYDVNTIGAGAPSNNIGAVTISGTVGTSGTPLLEVLVADGDTSFPSTPPELMTVGAIDFAGLSFSSTALRDISRVAVAVAGDITGSIEAGAIRRIQALGRVVSGPTYVAGKITGNITATSADFSAVCGNAGFESFRAIGVIWAGDEISGTISATSDDESNPGGLTWLLIGHESNTTPVGLLGDVRIDYGSIEKVHTAGPIGSSTVMPKIWAGRSIQEVRVLQAADLGSASPVASGSAKVKADVQTGLNPDSTHEQSIHGALHLLMTDGDLQGAITIANLAPGNASLASGARGIFVGGAITAPIAIRYNLQNSDIIAASIDAPITIGCRAKGSIVASDPNGQIVSVEIGYANDGLDEEDPGYDPIAAAYAAYWGRVFTGTKCEPVSPWFADSAPFDEYTHADWTADVVHCAQFNFDGGSIDSVIRASSIGALRIYEMGVFDPAGPKPYLPRIESPMIDSLDVEILRAGVVWSGELQVDYIDDEWVVANNPEDDYASIGTIRVGWIGPAGDLWVDGTTRVQIDGDMLGQVHVPTLTDTIWIGGRLGLWCHYPGCSCPGNCAPLGNFDEESPRDTTWEGEEIAARGEIVIREVGGLQGQIIINGNNDGGTWDGAVIIGDELGYGNRLVITPDDGDDEFHPDFRAPHYLSPSGPLGGGAVGLAPFAFYPTDCTPPDDDLAASIMYQEFAGGAIPVRLRWYGPVELPEGEDYEEFATLLALLNLHCRVPGSECGWHPLRGHVQLCQAPRWPEAGDRHQGQRGRGTQGRAVPRQL
;
A
#
# COMPACT_ATOMS: atom_id res chain seq x y z
N MET A 1 -29.93 103.49 -0.44
CA MET A 1 -29.36 103.71 0.91
C MET A 1 -28.59 102.46 1.30
N LYS A 2 -27.25 102.53 1.30
CA LYS A 2 -26.36 101.48 1.82
C LYS A 2 -26.30 101.61 3.33
N LEU A 3 -26.40 100.51 4.08
CA LEU A 3 -25.66 100.39 5.34
C LEU A 3 -25.33 98.92 5.62
N VAL A 4 -24.03 98.69 5.83
CA VAL A 4 -23.33 97.46 6.16
C VAL A 4 -23.44 97.22 7.67
N ARG A 5 -23.61 95.97 8.11
CA ARG A 5 -23.14 95.51 9.44
C ARG A 5 -22.58 94.09 9.36
N LEU A 6 -21.28 93.98 9.66
CA LEU A 6 -20.57 92.77 10.03
C LEU A 6 -21.20 92.14 11.28
N GLY A 7 -21.36 90.82 11.28
CA GLY A 7 -21.55 90.00 12.47
C GLY A 7 -20.54 88.85 12.45
N ALA A 8 -19.60 88.90 13.40
CA ALA A 8 -18.55 87.91 13.59
C ALA A 8 -19.08 86.62 14.25
N ALA A 9 -18.34 85.54 14.00
CA ALA A 9 -18.59 84.15 14.32
C ALA A 9 -18.71 83.80 15.81
N VAL A 10 -19.44 82.72 16.10
CA VAL A 10 -19.03 81.69 17.07
C VAL A 10 -19.46 80.33 16.49
N LEU A 11 -18.50 79.61 15.89
CA LEU A 11 -18.64 78.20 15.50
C LEU A 11 -18.25 77.38 16.73
N LEU A 12 -19.24 76.91 17.50
CA LEU A 12 -19.03 75.94 18.57
C LEU A 12 -18.76 74.57 17.94
N ALA A 13 -17.50 74.28 17.62
CA ALA A 13 -17.04 72.92 17.41
C ALA A 13 -17.00 72.22 18.77
N SER A 14 -18.12 71.62 19.17
CA SER A 14 -18.13 70.60 20.22
C SER A 14 -17.41 69.37 19.67
N GLY A 15 -16.10 69.33 19.87
CA GLY A 15 -15.32 68.10 19.73
C GLY A 15 -15.83 67.09 20.75
N VAL A 16 -16.73 66.20 20.30
CA VAL A 16 -17.01 64.96 21.01
C VAL A 16 -15.71 64.16 20.94
N SER A 17 -14.90 64.23 22.00
CA SER A 17 -13.85 63.24 22.22
C SER A 17 -14.57 61.89 22.35
N VAL A 18 -14.45 61.04 21.33
CA VAL A 18 -14.91 59.66 21.39
C VAL A 18 -14.05 58.98 22.44
N SER A 19 -14.54 59.03 23.67
CA SER A 19 -14.00 58.32 24.83
C SER A 19 -14.14 56.82 24.54
N GLY A 20 -13.00 56.15 24.47
CA GLY A 20 -12.89 54.80 25.02
C GLY A 20 -13.00 53.66 24.03
N GLN A 21 -12.14 53.61 23.01
CA GLN A 21 -11.60 52.28 22.69
C GLN A 21 -10.63 51.93 23.82
N THR A 22 -11.01 50.93 24.63
CA THR A 22 -10.15 50.40 25.69
C THR A 22 -8.87 49.86 25.02
N PRO A 23 -7.67 50.21 25.51
CA PRO A 23 -6.43 49.97 24.78
C PRO A 23 -6.00 48.51 24.82
N ILE A 24 -5.23 48.09 23.81
CA ILE A 24 -4.41 46.87 23.90
C ILE A 24 -3.29 47.14 24.90
N ARG A 25 -3.09 46.24 25.85
CA ARG A 25 -2.03 46.34 26.85
C ARG A 25 -0.86 45.44 26.50
N VAL A 26 0.35 45.96 26.69
CA VAL A 26 1.60 45.21 26.58
C VAL A 26 2.34 45.26 27.91
N GLU A 27 2.63 44.10 28.48
CA GLU A 27 3.41 43.93 29.70
C GLU A 27 4.70 43.19 29.37
N VAL A 28 5.83 43.71 29.85
CA VAL A 28 7.14 43.08 29.68
C VAL A 28 7.75 42.89 31.07
N THR A 29 8.20 41.68 31.40
CA THR A 29 8.77 41.37 32.72
C THR A 29 9.85 42.39 33.10
N GLY A 30 9.68 43.05 34.25
CA GLY A 30 10.64 44.03 34.75
C GLY A 30 10.61 45.41 34.05
N GLN A 31 9.61 45.69 33.21
CA GLN A 31 9.43 46.99 32.56
C GLN A 31 8.03 47.57 32.83
N ALA A 32 7.84 48.85 32.50
CA ALA A 32 6.55 49.51 32.63
C ALA A 32 5.56 49.00 31.57
N THR A 33 4.33 48.75 31.99
CA THR A 33 3.20 48.43 31.11
C THR A 33 2.93 49.56 30.12
N THR A 34 2.70 49.24 28.85
CA THR A 34 2.32 50.20 27.81
C THR A 34 0.92 49.91 27.26
N GLN A 35 0.30 50.92 26.66
CA GLN A 35 -1.04 50.87 26.09
C GLN A 35 -0.99 51.33 24.63
N HIS A 36 -1.70 50.63 23.76
CA HIS A 36 -1.72 50.85 22.32
C HIS A 36 -3.17 50.93 21.82
N ALA A 37 -3.38 51.62 20.70
CA ALA A 37 -4.66 51.63 20.03
C ALA A 37 -4.96 50.25 19.42
N ALA A 38 -6.23 49.86 19.37
CA ALA A 38 -6.66 48.64 18.70
C ALA A 38 -6.30 48.67 17.20
N SER A 39 -6.01 47.51 16.62
CA SER A 39 -5.71 47.31 15.20
C SER A 39 -4.47 48.02 14.64
N THR A 40 -3.77 48.87 15.40
CA THR A 40 -2.53 49.52 14.94
C THR A 40 -1.32 48.61 15.16
N PRO A 41 -0.30 48.64 14.27
CA PRO A 41 0.95 47.93 14.51
C PRO A 41 1.59 48.32 15.86
N ILE A 42 2.11 47.33 16.58
CA ILE A 42 2.69 47.47 17.92
C ILE A 42 4.18 47.16 17.82
N SER A 43 5.03 48.09 18.27
CA SER A 43 6.47 47.84 18.45
C SER A 43 6.78 47.67 19.92
N VAL A 44 7.32 46.50 20.28
CA VAL A 44 7.76 46.18 21.64
C VAL A 44 9.28 46.19 21.68
N THR A 45 9.87 47.00 22.55
CA THR A 45 11.33 47.08 22.73
C THR A 45 11.72 46.61 24.13
N ILE A 46 12.43 45.48 24.19
CA ILE A 46 13.00 44.95 25.43
C ILE A 46 14.28 45.72 25.72
N SER A 47 14.22 46.64 26.68
CA SER A 47 15.31 47.59 26.97
C SER A 47 16.54 46.92 27.62
N ASN A 48 16.35 45.79 28.29
CA ASN A 48 17.43 45.05 28.96
C ASN A 48 17.93 43.91 28.06
N THR A 49 19.23 43.61 28.15
CA THR A 49 19.79 42.39 27.57
C THR A 49 19.12 41.16 28.20
N ILE A 50 18.63 40.24 27.38
CA ILE A 50 17.97 39.02 27.83
C ILE A 50 19.05 38.02 28.26
N THR A 51 19.18 37.77 29.56
CA THR A 51 20.11 36.77 30.13
C THR A 51 19.39 35.64 30.87
N GLY A 52 18.07 35.71 30.97
CA GLY A 52 17.20 34.70 31.55
C GLY A 52 15.82 34.76 30.88
N THR A 53 14.78 34.28 31.56
CA THR A 53 13.41 34.33 31.02
C THR A 53 12.83 35.74 31.08
N VAL A 54 12.42 36.27 29.94
CA VAL A 54 11.63 37.49 29.81
C VAL A 54 10.30 37.13 29.18
N GLN A 55 9.19 37.58 29.77
CA GLN A 55 7.86 37.38 29.21
C GLN A 55 7.31 38.71 28.66
N VAL A 56 6.74 38.64 27.47
CA VAL A 56 5.97 39.71 26.81
C VAL A 56 4.53 39.26 26.70
N LYS A 57 3.63 39.95 27.37
CA LYS A 57 2.19 39.66 27.36
C LYS A 57 1.44 40.75 26.61
N ILE A 58 0.58 40.39 25.66
CA ILE A 58 -0.15 41.33 24.80
C ILE A 58 -1.63 40.92 24.77
N TYR A 59 -2.53 41.82 25.18
CA TYR A 59 -3.93 41.46 25.36
C TYR A 59 -4.88 42.66 25.30
N ASP A 60 -6.15 42.40 24.96
CA ASP A 60 -7.23 43.36 25.15
C ASP A 60 -7.56 43.46 26.64
N VAL A 61 -7.47 44.66 27.21
CA VAL A 61 -7.74 44.88 28.65
C VAL A 61 -9.13 44.45 29.09
N ASN A 62 -10.08 44.31 28.16
CA ASN A 62 -11.42 43.84 28.46
C ASN A 62 -11.49 42.33 28.75
N THR A 63 -10.43 41.56 28.52
CA THR A 63 -10.43 40.11 28.82
C THR A 63 -10.13 39.81 30.29
N ILE A 64 -9.47 40.72 31.01
CA ILE A 64 -9.13 40.55 32.44
C ILE A 64 -10.41 40.23 33.24
N GLY A 65 -10.34 39.23 34.13
CA GLY A 65 -11.46 38.86 34.99
C GLY A 65 -12.57 38.11 34.25
N ALA A 66 -12.22 37.29 33.26
CA ALA A 66 -13.12 36.49 32.42
C ALA A 66 -14.04 37.32 31.49
N GLY A 67 -13.60 38.52 31.10
CA GLY A 67 -14.29 39.29 30.07
C GLY A 67 -14.04 38.74 28.67
N ALA A 68 -14.89 39.12 27.72
CA ALA A 68 -14.72 38.76 26.31
C ALA A 68 -13.88 39.82 25.57
N PRO A 69 -13.04 39.42 24.61
CA PRO A 69 -12.30 40.38 23.81
C PRO A 69 -13.24 41.19 22.92
N SER A 70 -12.88 42.45 22.75
CA SER A 70 -13.63 43.47 21.99
C SER A 70 -12.78 44.20 20.95
N ASN A 71 -11.46 44.04 21.04
CA ASN A 71 -10.48 44.72 20.20
C ASN A 71 -9.60 43.73 19.43
N ASN A 72 -9.11 44.18 18.28
CA ASN A 72 -8.12 43.48 17.48
C ASN A 72 -6.71 43.92 17.88
N ILE A 73 -5.75 43.00 17.82
CA ILE A 73 -4.33 43.29 17.98
C ILE A 73 -3.70 43.42 16.58
N GLY A 74 -3.10 44.58 16.31
CA GLY A 74 -2.35 44.80 15.06
C GLY A 74 -1.06 43.98 15.01
N ALA A 75 -0.30 44.10 13.91
CA ALA A 75 0.95 43.36 13.76
C ALA A 75 1.95 43.74 14.85
N VAL A 76 2.58 42.76 15.49
CA VAL A 76 3.54 42.97 16.58
C VAL A 76 4.96 42.75 16.08
N THR A 77 5.85 43.70 16.35
CA THR A 77 7.30 43.54 16.15
C THR A 77 8.03 43.66 17.48
N ILE A 78 8.75 42.60 17.87
CA ILE A 78 9.54 42.60 19.10
C ILE A 78 11.02 42.84 18.77
N SER A 79 11.64 43.75 19.51
CA SER A 79 13.04 44.12 19.40
C SER A 79 13.75 44.03 20.74
N GLY A 80 15.05 43.73 20.73
CA GLY A 80 15.85 43.57 21.94
C GLY A 80 17.23 42.99 21.65
N THR A 81 18.05 42.86 22.70
CA THR A 81 19.39 42.29 22.64
C THR A 81 19.44 40.98 23.43
N VAL A 82 19.92 39.92 22.81
CA VAL A 82 20.15 38.62 23.47
C VAL A 82 21.52 38.61 24.12
N GLY A 83 21.58 38.24 25.40
CA GLY A 83 22.83 38.10 26.14
C GLY A 83 23.55 36.81 25.80
N THR A 84 24.87 36.81 25.97
CA THR A 84 25.71 35.62 25.76
C THR A 84 25.89 34.77 27.02
N SER A 85 25.37 35.23 28.16
CA SER A 85 25.43 34.52 29.45
C SER A 85 24.03 34.17 29.94
N GLY A 86 23.94 33.06 30.67
CA GLY A 86 22.67 32.49 31.15
C GLY A 86 21.97 31.63 30.10
N THR A 87 20.70 31.31 30.36
CA THR A 87 19.83 30.56 29.44
C THR A 87 18.75 31.51 28.96
N PRO A 88 19.07 32.41 28.00
CA PRO A 88 18.12 33.44 27.58
C PRO A 88 16.89 32.79 26.96
N LEU A 89 15.72 33.26 27.38
CA LEU A 89 14.44 32.75 26.90
C LEU A 89 13.47 33.91 26.78
N LEU A 90 12.84 34.04 25.62
CA LEU A 90 11.79 35.03 25.40
C LEU A 90 10.44 34.31 25.27
N GLU A 91 9.53 34.53 26.21
CA GLU A 91 8.15 34.05 26.10
C GLU A 91 7.26 35.17 25.58
N VAL A 92 6.53 34.92 24.50
CA VAL A 92 5.55 35.86 23.94
C VAL A 92 4.17 35.24 24.08
N LEU A 93 3.30 35.91 24.83
CA LEU A 93 1.95 35.48 25.12
C LEU A 93 0.95 36.50 24.59
N VAL A 94 0.20 36.12 23.56
CA VAL A 94 -0.96 36.88 23.05
C VAL A 94 -2.21 36.13 23.47
N ALA A 95 -2.67 36.35 24.70
CA ALA A 95 -3.79 35.65 25.32
C ALA A 95 -4.44 36.53 26.38
N ASP A 96 -5.43 36.04 27.12
CA ASP A 96 -6.07 36.83 28.16
C ASP A 96 -5.08 37.35 29.24
N GLY A 97 -5.37 38.53 29.79
CA GLY A 97 -4.66 39.23 30.86
C GLY A 97 -4.39 38.44 32.13
N ASP A 98 -5.15 37.37 32.42
CA ASP A 98 -4.92 36.49 33.57
C ASP A 98 -4.29 35.13 33.19
N THR A 99 -4.20 34.82 31.88
CA THR A 99 -3.62 33.56 31.40
C THR A 99 -2.11 33.49 31.63
N SER A 100 -1.63 32.36 32.17
CA SER A 100 -0.20 32.05 32.23
C SER A 100 0.27 31.39 30.94
N PHE A 101 1.58 31.42 30.69
CA PHE A 101 2.16 30.69 29.57
C PHE A 101 1.84 29.19 29.71
N PRO A 102 1.34 28.52 28.64
CA PRO A 102 0.86 27.15 28.74
C PRO A 102 2.00 26.20 29.09
N SER A 103 1.81 25.41 30.14
CA SER A 103 2.75 24.37 30.56
C SER A 103 2.53 23.06 29.80
N THR A 104 1.31 22.83 29.29
CA THR A 104 0.96 21.67 28.47
C THR A 104 0.33 22.11 27.14
N PRO A 105 0.71 21.51 26.00
CA PRO A 105 0.17 21.90 24.69
C PRO A 105 -1.35 21.71 24.51
N PRO A 106 -2.00 20.62 24.98
CA PRO A 106 -3.43 20.38 24.72
C PRO A 106 -4.38 21.38 25.39
N GLU A 107 -3.99 21.99 26.51
CA GLU A 107 -4.87 22.86 27.31
C GLU A 107 -5.27 24.16 26.58
N LEU A 108 -6.58 24.36 26.38
CA LEU A 108 -7.14 25.57 25.78
C LEU A 108 -6.74 26.81 26.58
N MET A 109 -6.22 27.82 25.88
CA MET A 109 -5.94 29.13 26.50
C MET A 109 -7.20 30.01 26.46
N THR A 110 -7.32 30.93 27.40
CA THR A 110 -8.35 31.97 27.30
C THR A 110 -7.94 33.01 26.25
N VAL A 111 -8.88 33.38 25.37
CA VAL A 111 -8.64 34.29 24.24
C VAL A 111 -8.33 35.72 24.69
N GLY A 112 -7.29 36.33 24.11
CA GLY A 112 -6.81 37.67 24.47
C GLY A 112 -7.27 38.80 23.56
N ALA A 113 -7.79 38.48 22.37
CA ALA A 113 -8.23 39.45 21.37
C ALA A 113 -9.26 38.84 20.42
N ILE A 114 -9.90 39.69 19.60
CA ILE A 114 -10.74 39.24 18.49
C ILE A 114 -9.83 38.74 17.36
N ASP A 115 -9.11 39.61 16.68
CA ASP A 115 -8.18 39.21 15.59
C ASP A 115 -6.72 39.52 15.95
N PHE A 116 -5.77 38.84 15.29
CA PHE A 116 -4.33 39.10 15.40
C PHE A 116 -3.64 39.19 14.04
N ALA A 117 -2.96 40.31 13.79
CA ALA A 117 -2.32 40.58 12.51
C ALA A 117 -0.85 40.10 12.40
N GLY A 118 -0.41 39.18 13.26
CA GLY A 118 0.89 38.50 13.15
C GLY A 118 1.99 39.00 14.09
N LEU A 119 3.11 38.26 14.12
CA LEU A 119 4.25 38.48 15.01
C LEU A 119 5.57 38.37 14.24
N SER A 120 6.47 39.33 14.45
CA SER A 120 7.83 39.30 13.93
C SER A 120 8.87 39.74 14.97
N PHE A 121 10.12 39.33 14.74
CA PHE A 121 11.27 39.70 15.57
C PHE A 121 12.26 40.53 14.75
N SER A 122 12.90 41.52 15.39
CA SER A 122 13.86 42.38 14.72
C SER A 122 15.20 41.70 14.40
N SER A 123 15.46 40.52 14.95
CA SER A 123 16.69 39.75 14.69
C SER A 123 16.45 38.24 14.84
N THR A 124 17.26 37.45 14.13
CA THR A 124 17.24 35.98 14.20
C THR A 124 17.60 35.49 15.60
N ALA A 125 18.61 36.08 16.24
CA ALA A 125 18.99 35.69 17.61
C ALA A 125 17.83 35.81 18.61
N LEU A 126 16.99 36.85 18.47
CA LEU A 126 15.81 37.02 19.34
C LEU A 126 14.70 36.03 18.99
N ARG A 127 14.47 35.80 17.69
CA ARG A 127 13.55 34.78 17.20
C ARG A 127 13.94 33.40 17.75
N ASP A 128 15.20 33.00 17.62
CA ASP A 128 15.64 31.63 17.94
C ASP A 128 15.51 31.28 19.44
N ILE A 129 15.58 32.27 20.33
CA ILE A 129 15.34 32.08 21.77
C ILE A 129 13.87 32.24 22.17
N SER A 130 12.97 32.51 21.21
CA SER A 130 11.57 32.82 21.51
C SER A 130 10.69 31.58 21.58
N ARG A 131 9.68 31.65 22.46
CA ARG A 131 8.54 30.72 22.53
C ARG A 131 7.26 31.53 22.44
N VAL A 132 6.40 31.16 21.49
CA VAL A 132 5.18 31.92 21.20
C VAL A 132 3.94 31.12 21.56
N ALA A 133 3.00 31.79 22.22
CA ALA A 133 1.64 31.30 22.47
C ALA A 133 0.63 32.39 22.07
N VAL A 134 -0.32 32.07 21.19
CA VAL A 134 -1.34 32.99 20.66
C VAL A 134 -2.72 32.39 20.81
N ALA A 135 -3.67 33.18 21.29
CA ALA A 135 -5.06 32.83 21.51
C ALA A 135 -6.01 33.97 21.15
N VAL A 136 -6.77 33.80 20.08
CA VAL A 136 -7.76 34.78 19.62
C VAL A 136 -9.12 34.15 19.33
N ALA A 137 -10.18 34.97 19.42
CA ALA A 137 -11.56 34.56 19.18
C ALA A 137 -11.99 34.65 17.70
N GLY A 138 -11.15 35.26 16.86
CA GLY A 138 -11.39 35.54 15.44
C GLY A 138 -10.27 34.98 14.59
N ASP A 139 -9.70 35.81 13.70
CA ASP A 139 -8.74 35.38 12.69
C ASP A 139 -7.28 35.75 13.03
N ILE A 140 -6.35 34.94 12.54
CA ILE A 140 -4.91 35.24 12.49
C ILE A 140 -4.53 35.49 11.03
N THR A 141 -4.37 36.75 10.67
CA THR A 141 -4.20 37.14 9.26
C THR A 141 -2.75 37.31 8.84
N GLY A 142 -1.85 37.55 9.79
CA GLY A 142 -0.42 37.76 9.54
C GLY A 142 0.44 36.60 10.01
N SER A 143 1.62 36.47 9.40
CA SER A 143 2.56 35.39 9.72
C SER A 143 3.10 35.48 11.15
N ILE A 144 3.47 34.33 11.70
CA ILE A 144 4.13 34.18 13.00
C ILE A 144 5.39 33.35 12.76
N GLU A 145 6.55 33.96 12.97
CA GLU A 145 7.84 33.29 12.88
C GLU A 145 8.52 33.34 14.24
N ALA A 146 8.88 32.19 14.82
CA ALA A 146 9.44 32.07 16.16
C ALA A 146 10.47 30.95 16.24
N GLY A 147 11.22 30.89 17.34
CA GLY A 147 12.10 29.76 17.63
C GLY A 147 11.24 28.52 17.83
N ALA A 148 10.39 28.54 18.86
CA ALA A 148 9.39 27.51 19.09
C ALA A 148 7.98 28.08 19.19
N ILE A 149 7.01 27.28 18.76
CA ILE A 149 5.59 27.60 18.86
C ILE A 149 4.97 26.64 19.85
N ARG A 150 4.39 27.18 20.92
CA ARG A 150 3.76 26.35 21.95
C ARG A 150 2.31 26.09 21.62
N ARG A 151 1.59 27.16 21.29
CA ARG A 151 0.19 27.09 20.91
C ARG A 151 -0.20 28.26 20.04
N ILE A 152 -0.93 28.00 18.97
CA ILE A 152 -1.64 29.02 18.21
C ILE A 152 -3.08 28.57 18.11
N GLN A 153 -4.01 29.41 18.55
CA GLN A 153 -5.43 29.10 18.46
C GLN A 153 -6.23 30.30 17.93
N ALA A 154 -7.08 30.00 16.95
CA ALA A 154 -8.04 30.89 16.32
C ALA A 154 -9.37 30.13 16.22
N LEU A 155 -10.10 30.03 17.34
CA LEU A 155 -11.24 29.11 17.48
C LEU A 155 -12.57 29.65 16.94
N GLY A 156 -12.57 30.83 16.32
CA GLY A 156 -13.79 31.50 15.87
C GLY A 156 -14.80 31.76 17.00
N ARG A 157 -16.02 32.14 16.62
CA ARG A 157 -17.12 32.37 17.57
C ARG A 157 -18.49 32.16 16.95
N VAL A 158 -19.46 31.87 17.82
CA VAL A 158 -20.89 31.85 17.48
C VAL A 158 -21.48 33.23 17.80
N VAL A 159 -22.02 33.92 16.79
CA VAL A 159 -22.54 35.30 16.95
C VAL A 159 -24.05 35.37 17.15
N SER A 160 -24.82 34.49 16.51
CA SER A 160 -26.27 34.39 16.68
C SER A 160 -26.81 33.10 16.04
N GLY A 161 -27.41 32.20 16.83
CA GLY A 161 -27.89 30.91 16.32
C GLY A 161 -26.73 29.98 15.92
N PRO A 162 -26.89 29.11 14.90
CA PRO A 162 -25.84 28.18 14.45
C PRO A 162 -24.77 28.85 13.56
N THR A 163 -24.79 30.19 13.41
CA THR A 163 -23.84 30.88 12.54
C THR A 163 -22.48 31.01 13.23
N TYR A 164 -21.54 30.21 12.73
CA TYR A 164 -20.13 30.26 13.08
C TYR A 164 -19.41 31.31 12.22
N VAL A 165 -18.54 32.12 12.84
CA VAL A 165 -17.80 33.20 12.17
C VAL A 165 -16.36 33.20 12.61
N ALA A 166 -15.45 33.51 11.67
CA ALA A 166 -14.00 33.62 11.85
C ALA A 166 -13.35 32.27 12.21
N GLY A 167 -12.16 32.31 12.80
CA GLY A 167 -11.38 31.11 13.14
C GLY A 167 -10.43 30.65 12.04
N LYS A 168 -9.96 31.60 11.23
CA LYS A 168 -9.04 31.36 10.11
C LYS A 168 -7.60 31.67 10.50
N ILE A 169 -6.67 30.87 10.00
CA ILE A 169 -5.23 31.16 10.03
C ILE A 169 -4.75 31.27 8.59
N THR A 170 -4.61 32.50 8.09
CA THR A 170 -4.15 32.77 6.72
C THR A 170 -2.67 33.16 6.66
N GLY A 171 -2.09 33.53 7.81
CA GLY A 171 -0.66 33.80 7.92
C GLY A 171 0.18 32.53 7.98
N ASN A 172 1.42 32.59 7.48
CA ASN A 172 2.36 31.48 7.60
C ASN A 172 2.82 31.33 9.04
N ILE A 173 2.95 30.09 9.49
CA ILE A 173 3.39 29.75 10.84
C ILE A 173 4.70 28.99 10.73
N THR A 174 5.78 29.57 11.24
CA THR A 174 7.13 29.00 11.10
C THR A 174 7.83 28.90 12.44
N ALA A 175 8.28 27.70 12.79
CA ALA A 175 9.20 27.44 13.90
C ALA A 175 10.61 27.14 13.35
N THR A 176 11.64 27.74 13.95
CA THR A 176 13.03 27.59 13.51
C THR A 176 13.93 26.83 14.49
N SER A 177 13.41 26.41 15.64
CA SER A 177 14.19 25.63 16.62
C SER A 177 14.06 24.12 16.40
N ALA A 178 15.08 23.40 16.85
CA ALA A 178 15.03 21.97 17.14
C ALA A 178 13.93 21.60 18.15
N ASP A 179 13.59 20.31 18.23
CA ASP A 179 12.74 19.75 19.29
C ASP A 179 13.35 20.03 20.68
N PHE A 180 12.50 20.37 21.64
CA PHE A 180 12.88 21.04 22.87
C PHE A 180 13.33 20.08 24.00
N SER A 181 14.04 18.99 23.69
CA SER A 181 14.59 18.07 24.70
C SER A 181 16.01 18.43 25.13
N ALA A 182 16.82 19.03 24.23
CA ALA A 182 18.26 19.20 24.44
C ALA A 182 18.69 20.57 24.99
N VAL A 183 17.97 21.66 24.70
CA VAL A 183 18.52 23.02 24.83
C VAL A 183 18.39 23.61 26.26
N CYS A 184 17.59 23.01 27.15
CA CYS A 184 17.26 23.63 28.43
C CYS A 184 17.23 22.71 29.65
N GLY A 185 18.00 21.61 29.69
CA GLY A 185 18.39 20.89 30.92
C GLY A 185 17.28 20.51 31.93
N ASN A 186 16.00 20.61 31.57
CA ASN A 186 14.87 20.47 32.48
C ASN A 186 14.39 19.02 32.43
N ALA A 187 14.85 18.24 33.40
CA ALA A 187 14.56 16.82 33.59
C ALA A 187 13.10 16.50 33.99
N GLY A 188 12.10 17.22 33.46
CA GLY A 188 10.69 17.04 33.86
C GLY A 188 9.66 17.29 32.76
N PHE A 189 10.09 17.53 31.52
CA PHE A 189 9.18 17.66 30.39
C PHE A 189 9.40 16.51 29.41
N GLU A 190 8.35 15.75 29.13
CA GLU A 190 8.29 14.85 27.97
C GLU A 190 8.56 15.68 26.71
N SER A 191 9.33 15.13 25.78
CA SER A 191 9.90 15.83 24.61
C SER A 191 8.85 16.65 23.85
N PHE A 192 8.98 17.99 23.86
CA PHE A 192 8.12 18.86 23.07
C PHE A 192 8.69 19.09 21.69
N ARG A 193 7.81 19.07 20.69
CA ARG A 193 8.19 19.40 19.32
C ARG A 193 8.34 20.90 19.10
N ALA A 194 9.05 21.30 18.04
CA ALA A 194 9.23 22.71 17.66
C ALA A 194 7.91 23.48 17.52
N ILE A 195 6.86 22.81 17.02
CA ILE A 195 5.47 23.27 17.04
C ILE A 195 4.65 22.34 17.92
N GLY A 196 4.09 22.89 19.01
CA GLY A 196 3.16 22.19 19.89
C GLY A 196 1.78 22.03 19.24
N VAL A 197 0.89 23.00 19.44
CA VAL A 197 -0.48 22.93 18.91
C VAL A 197 -0.79 24.11 18.01
N ILE A 198 -1.42 23.85 16.87
CA ILE A 198 -2.08 24.86 16.04
C ILE A 198 -3.53 24.43 15.90
N TRP A 199 -4.47 25.32 16.26
CA TRP A 199 -5.89 25.03 16.19
C TRP A 199 -6.65 26.18 15.52
N ALA A 200 -7.16 25.94 14.32
CA ALA A 200 -8.07 26.84 13.64
C ALA A 200 -9.50 26.30 13.73
N GLY A 201 -10.46 27.19 13.93
CA GLY A 201 -11.87 26.83 14.02
C GLY A 201 -12.57 26.61 12.67
N ASP A 202 -12.03 27.19 11.59
CA ASP A 202 -12.60 27.11 10.24
C ASP A 202 -11.58 26.69 9.18
N GLU A 203 -10.47 27.41 9.06
CA GLU A 203 -9.58 27.31 7.90
C GLU A 203 -8.12 27.52 8.27
N ILE A 204 -7.22 26.75 7.64
CA ILE A 204 -5.79 27.09 7.58
C ILE A 204 -5.37 27.16 6.11
N SER A 205 -5.05 28.36 5.63
CA SER A 205 -4.54 28.60 4.27
C SER A 205 -3.08 29.06 4.23
N GLY A 206 -2.52 29.49 5.37
CA GLY A 206 -1.09 29.75 5.49
C GLY A 206 -0.27 28.46 5.54
N THR A 207 1.01 28.53 5.14
CA THR A 207 1.95 27.41 5.27
C THR A 207 2.38 27.24 6.73
N ILE A 208 2.33 26.01 7.22
CA ILE A 208 2.89 25.59 8.51
C ILE A 208 4.24 24.94 8.25
N SER A 209 5.30 25.43 8.87
CA SER A 209 6.63 24.85 8.70
C SER A 209 7.47 24.80 9.97
N ALA A 210 8.27 23.75 10.10
CA ALA A 210 9.31 23.64 11.11
C ALA A 210 10.64 23.30 10.42
N THR A 211 11.59 24.21 10.52
CA THR A 211 12.90 24.13 9.85
C THR A 211 13.99 24.08 10.92
N SER A 212 14.17 22.92 11.56
CA SER A 212 15.36 22.70 12.37
C SER A 212 16.51 22.28 11.46
N ASP A 213 17.63 22.99 11.56
CA ASP A 213 18.90 22.68 10.89
C ASP A 213 19.59 21.45 11.51
N ASP A 214 19.14 21.02 12.69
CA ASP A 214 19.75 19.95 13.48
C ASP A 214 19.09 18.60 13.19
N GLU A 215 19.76 17.79 12.37
CA GLU A 215 19.35 16.40 12.08
C GLU A 215 19.25 15.54 13.34
N SER A 216 19.99 15.85 14.41
CA SER A 216 19.96 15.08 15.66
C SER A 216 18.75 15.42 16.53
N ASN A 217 18.22 16.64 16.43
CA ASN A 217 17.03 17.12 17.12
C ASN A 217 16.09 17.81 16.12
N PRO A 218 15.48 17.06 15.20
CA PRO A 218 14.68 17.69 14.16
C PRO A 218 13.45 18.36 14.78
N GLY A 219 13.00 19.46 14.19
CA GLY A 219 11.80 20.16 14.64
C GLY A 219 10.56 19.42 14.14
N GLY A 220 9.63 19.09 15.01
CA GLY A 220 8.37 18.43 14.66
C GLY A 220 7.13 19.32 14.84
N LEU A 221 5.99 18.73 14.47
CA LEU A 221 4.65 19.23 14.76
C LEU A 221 3.93 18.21 15.64
N THR A 222 3.48 18.63 16.83
CA THR A 222 2.61 17.79 17.66
C THR A 222 1.21 17.78 17.05
N TRP A 223 0.35 18.78 17.25
CA TRP A 223 -1.02 18.73 16.72
C TRP A 223 -1.36 19.93 15.82
N LEU A 224 -1.96 19.63 14.67
CA LEU A 224 -2.66 20.58 13.82
C LEU A 224 -4.14 20.18 13.78
N LEU A 225 -5.00 21.04 14.30
CA LEU A 225 -6.44 20.83 14.45
C LEU A 225 -7.21 21.87 13.64
N ILE A 226 -8.19 21.44 12.84
CA ILE A 226 -9.02 22.34 12.03
C ILE A 226 -10.50 21.98 12.17
N GLY A 227 -11.28 22.92 12.70
CA GLY A 227 -12.69 22.72 13.01
C GLY A 227 -12.97 22.94 14.50
N HIS A 228 -14.26 22.99 14.80
CA HIS A 228 -14.80 23.17 16.14
C HIS A 228 -16.15 22.46 16.21
N GLU A 229 -16.55 21.92 17.36
CA GLU A 229 -17.85 21.25 17.52
C GLU A 229 -19.05 22.13 17.09
N SER A 230 -18.89 23.45 17.19
CA SER A 230 -19.90 24.44 16.76
C SER A 230 -19.82 24.82 15.28
N ASN A 231 -18.77 24.42 14.57
CA ASN A 231 -18.60 24.61 13.12
C ASN A 231 -18.73 23.25 12.43
N THR A 232 -19.92 22.93 11.95
CA THR A 232 -20.21 21.63 11.31
C THR A 232 -19.71 21.54 9.86
N THR A 233 -19.26 22.64 9.27
CA THR A 233 -18.80 22.69 7.88
C THR A 233 -17.55 23.59 7.73
N PRO A 234 -16.45 23.29 8.45
CA PRO A 234 -15.23 24.07 8.33
C PRO A 234 -14.64 23.95 6.92
N VAL A 235 -13.97 25.00 6.46
CA VAL A 235 -13.28 25.00 5.15
C VAL A 235 -12.12 24.00 5.11
N GLY A 236 -11.45 23.76 6.25
CA GLY A 236 -10.39 22.75 6.38
C GLY A 236 -8.98 23.26 6.06
N LEU A 237 -8.12 22.37 5.54
CA LEU A 237 -6.70 22.67 5.27
C LEU A 237 -6.49 23.04 3.80
N LEU A 238 -6.07 24.27 3.53
CA LEU A 238 -5.70 24.74 2.18
C LEU A 238 -4.21 25.06 2.04
N GLY A 239 -3.51 25.29 3.15
CA GLY A 239 -2.07 25.55 3.19
C GLY A 239 -1.23 24.29 3.29
N ASP A 240 0.05 24.41 2.95
CA ASP A 240 1.03 23.33 3.12
C ASP A 240 1.41 23.13 4.59
N VAL A 241 1.73 21.89 4.96
CA VAL A 241 2.37 21.49 6.21
C VAL A 241 3.71 20.84 5.88
N ARG A 242 4.82 21.52 6.16
CA ARG A 242 6.17 21.08 5.76
C ARG A 242 7.12 21.02 6.95
N ILE A 243 7.45 19.81 7.37
CA ILE A 243 8.32 19.52 8.51
C ILE A 243 9.55 18.78 7.98
N ASP A 244 10.50 19.50 7.36
CA ASP A 244 11.50 18.93 6.44
C ASP A 244 12.40 17.83 7.06
N TYR A 245 12.74 17.94 8.34
CA TYR A 245 13.61 16.97 9.04
C TYR A 245 12.91 16.20 10.16
N GLY A 246 11.73 16.64 10.60
CA GLY A 246 11.06 16.09 11.77
C GLY A 246 9.88 15.21 11.48
N SER A 247 9.05 15.03 12.51
CA SER A 247 7.82 14.25 12.41
C SER A 247 6.60 15.14 12.62
N ILE A 248 5.52 14.73 11.99
CA ILE A 248 4.18 15.23 12.27
C ILE A 248 3.50 14.17 13.14
N GLU A 249 2.98 14.54 14.29
CA GLU A 249 2.19 13.61 15.09
C GLU A 249 0.74 13.61 14.58
N LYS A 250 0.03 14.74 14.59
CA LYS A 250 -1.38 14.76 14.19
C LYS A 250 -1.71 15.91 13.24
N VAL A 251 -2.38 15.60 12.14
CA VAL A 251 -3.15 16.54 11.31
C VAL A 251 -4.59 16.07 11.31
N HIS A 252 -5.42 16.71 12.12
CA HIS A 252 -6.85 16.38 12.25
C HIS A 252 -7.69 17.55 11.75
N THR A 253 -8.72 17.26 10.97
CA THR A 253 -9.65 18.26 10.44
C THR A 253 -11.07 17.72 10.41
N ALA A 254 -12.08 18.58 10.62
CA ALA A 254 -13.48 18.24 10.34
C ALA A 254 -13.92 18.69 8.94
N GLY A 255 -13.07 19.48 8.28
CA GLY A 255 -13.26 19.94 6.91
C GLY A 255 -12.36 19.18 5.95
N PRO A 256 -12.50 19.41 4.64
CA PRO A 256 -11.67 18.77 3.64
C PRO A 256 -10.20 19.17 3.79
N ILE A 257 -9.30 18.32 3.30
CA ILE A 257 -7.92 18.71 3.02
C ILE A 257 -7.85 19.02 1.53
N GLY A 258 -7.44 20.23 1.17
CA GLY A 258 -7.41 20.73 -0.20
C GLY A 258 -8.78 21.16 -0.74
N SER A 259 -8.80 21.57 -2.01
CA SER A 259 -9.99 22.02 -2.72
C SER A 259 -9.94 21.63 -4.20
N SER A 260 -10.94 22.00 -5.00
CA SER A 260 -10.90 21.74 -6.45
C SER A 260 -9.67 22.34 -7.13
N THR A 261 -9.17 23.48 -6.64
CA THR A 261 -8.03 24.22 -7.23
C THR A 261 -6.74 24.16 -6.41
N VAL A 262 -6.79 23.68 -5.17
CA VAL A 262 -5.64 23.65 -4.25
C VAL A 262 -5.38 22.23 -3.79
N MET A 263 -4.12 21.82 -3.82
CA MET A 263 -3.64 20.52 -3.37
C MET A 263 -2.47 20.77 -2.41
N PRO A 264 -2.74 20.90 -1.09
CA PRO A 264 -1.70 21.14 -0.10
C PRO A 264 -0.75 19.94 -0.01
N LYS A 265 0.44 20.21 0.51
CA LYS A 265 1.46 19.21 0.84
C LYS A 265 1.46 18.92 2.32
N ILE A 266 1.48 17.65 2.71
CA ILE A 266 1.66 17.21 4.09
C ILE A 266 2.94 16.38 4.15
N TRP A 267 4.05 17.05 4.43
CA TRP A 267 5.40 16.50 4.29
C TRP A 267 6.13 16.47 5.64
N ALA A 268 6.72 15.32 5.95
CA ALA A 268 7.58 15.17 7.13
C ALA A 268 8.88 14.43 6.79
N GLY A 269 10.00 14.93 7.25
CA GLY A 269 11.31 14.33 7.04
C GLY A 269 11.41 12.90 7.55
N ARG A 270 10.87 12.66 8.75
CA ARG A 270 11.00 11.40 9.50
C ARG A 270 9.75 10.56 9.55
N SER A 271 8.60 11.07 9.98
CA SER A 271 7.37 10.25 10.06
C SER A 271 6.13 11.11 10.16
N ILE A 272 4.98 10.56 9.79
CA ILE A 272 3.67 11.15 10.13
C ILE A 272 2.84 10.10 10.86
N GLN A 273 2.39 10.41 12.08
CA GLN A 273 1.55 9.48 12.85
C GLN A 273 0.14 9.46 12.28
N GLU A 274 -0.53 10.60 12.21
CA GLU A 274 -1.93 10.63 11.82
C GLU A 274 -2.25 11.79 10.87
N VAL A 275 -2.96 11.49 9.79
CA VAL A 275 -3.72 12.44 8.98
C VAL A 275 -5.17 11.97 8.96
N ARG A 276 -6.06 12.67 9.66
CA ARG A 276 -7.45 12.22 9.83
C ARG A 276 -8.44 13.32 9.49
N VAL A 277 -9.48 12.93 8.76
CA VAL A 277 -10.73 13.68 8.69
C VAL A 277 -11.69 13.08 9.72
N LEU A 278 -12.14 13.90 10.65
CA LEU A 278 -12.96 13.49 11.80
C LEU A 278 -14.32 14.17 11.78
N GLN A 279 -15.26 13.67 12.58
CA GLN A 279 -16.45 14.46 12.91
C GLN A 279 -16.06 15.66 13.77
N ALA A 280 -16.76 16.78 13.60
CA ALA A 280 -16.48 18.03 14.35
C ALA A 280 -16.50 17.86 15.87
N ALA A 281 -17.33 16.94 16.39
CA ALA A 281 -17.45 16.64 17.82
C ALA A 281 -16.25 15.86 18.40
N ASP A 282 -15.48 15.18 17.55
CA ASP A 282 -14.35 14.34 17.96
C ASP A 282 -13.00 15.08 17.88
N LEU A 283 -12.97 16.28 17.31
CA LEU A 283 -11.75 17.08 17.24
C LEU A 283 -11.22 17.46 18.63
N GLY A 284 -9.93 17.20 18.84
CA GLY A 284 -9.25 17.45 20.11
C GLY A 284 -9.46 16.35 21.15
N SER A 285 -10.26 15.31 20.85
CA SER A 285 -10.31 14.09 21.67
C SER A 285 -8.94 13.39 21.69
N ALA A 286 -8.57 12.82 22.83
CA ALA A 286 -7.34 12.03 22.96
C ALA A 286 -7.40 10.74 22.12
N SER A 287 -8.62 10.21 21.92
CA SER A 287 -8.90 8.97 21.19
C SER A 287 -10.14 9.17 20.31
N PRO A 288 -10.02 9.90 19.18
CA PRO A 288 -11.14 10.07 18.27
C PRO A 288 -11.45 8.73 17.60
N VAL A 289 -12.72 8.38 17.52
CA VAL A 289 -13.19 7.11 16.94
C VAL A 289 -13.94 7.33 15.62
N ALA A 290 -14.67 8.44 15.46
CA ALA A 290 -15.46 8.66 14.25
C ALA A 290 -14.67 9.41 13.17
N SER A 291 -14.60 8.80 11.99
CA SER A 291 -14.20 9.45 10.74
C SER A 291 -15.26 10.45 10.27
N GLY A 292 -14.80 11.45 9.51
CA GLY A 292 -15.66 12.41 8.82
C GLY A 292 -15.64 12.19 7.32
N SER A 293 -16.73 12.56 6.64
CA SER A 293 -16.95 12.36 5.21
C SER A 293 -16.29 13.40 4.29
N ALA A 294 -15.44 14.27 4.81
CA ALA A 294 -14.77 15.26 3.98
C ALA A 294 -13.57 14.62 3.27
N LYS A 295 -13.44 14.87 1.97
CA LYS A 295 -12.34 14.31 1.16
C LYS A 295 -10.97 14.84 1.54
N VAL A 296 -9.95 14.06 1.23
CA VAL A 296 -8.54 14.43 1.30
C VAL A 296 -8.01 14.59 -0.12
N LYS A 297 -7.53 15.78 -0.46
CA LYS A 297 -6.79 16.07 -1.69
C LYS A 297 -5.46 16.72 -1.34
N ALA A 298 -4.43 15.91 -1.12
CA ALA A 298 -3.12 16.37 -0.70
C ALA A 298 -2.01 15.46 -1.20
N ASP A 299 -0.83 16.02 -1.42
CA ASP A 299 0.39 15.22 -1.59
C ASP A 299 0.94 14.89 -0.20
N VAL A 300 0.98 13.61 0.15
CA VAL A 300 1.47 13.12 1.45
C VAL A 300 2.84 12.50 1.25
N GLN A 301 3.85 12.98 1.98
CA GLN A 301 5.21 12.49 1.84
C GLN A 301 5.90 12.33 3.18
N THR A 302 6.53 11.17 3.39
CA THR A 302 7.41 10.99 4.54
C THR A 302 8.57 10.04 4.27
N GLY A 303 9.52 9.96 5.21
CA GLY A 303 10.80 9.28 5.01
C GLY A 303 11.63 9.94 3.92
N LEU A 304 11.72 11.28 3.96
CA LEU A 304 12.64 12.02 3.11
C LEU A 304 14.09 11.85 3.57
N ASN A 305 14.28 11.71 4.89
CA ASN A 305 15.56 11.53 5.54
C ASN A 305 15.50 10.27 6.43
N PRO A 306 15.40 9.06 5.82
CA PRO A 306 15.44 7.83 6.60
C PRO A 306 16.75 7.76 7.38
N ASP A 307 16.67 7.40 8.66
CA ASP A 307 17.86 7.11 9.45
C ASP A 307 18.59 5.91 8.82
N SER A 308 19.92 6.00 8.74
CA SER A 308 20.77 4.93 8.18
C SER A 308 20.87 3.71 9.08
N THR A 309 20.37 3.79 10.32
CA THR A 309 20.33 2.65 11.25
C THR A 309 19.18 1.70 10.87
N HIS A 310 19.54 0.68 10.10
CA HIS A 310 18.69 -0.26 9.35
C HIS A 310 17.57 -1.03 10.10
N GLU A 311 17.35 -0.85 11.40
CA GLU A 311 16.62 -1.85 12.20
C GLU A 311 15.15 -1.55 12.52
N GLN A 312 14.59 -0.38 12.18
CA GLN A 312 13.23 -0.07 12.63
C GLN A 312 12.30 0.36 11.48
N SER A 313 11.32 -0.49 11.19
CA SER A 313 10.17 -0.26 10.28
C SER A 313 9.37 1.01 10.58
N ILE A 314 9.64 1.66 11.71
CA ILE A 314 9.01 2.90 12.15
C ILE A 314 9.59 4.16 11.49
N HIS A 315 10.81 4.07 10.93
CA HIS A 315 11.44 5.25 10.34
C HIS A 315 10.82 5.53 8.98
N GLY A 316 10.50 6.79 8.71
CA GLY A 316 9.83 7.15 7.46
C GLY A 316 8.38 6.68 7.38
N ALA A 317 7.79 6.25 8.49
CA ALA A 317 6.46 5.66 8.49
C ALA A 317 5.35 6.71 8.44
N LEU A 318 4.38 6.47 7.56
CA LEU A 318 3.00 6.90 7.77
C LEU A 318 2.33 5.83 8.63
N HIS A 319 1.64 6.22 9.69
CA HIS A 319 0.98 5.26 10.59
C HIS A 319 -0.52 5.15 10.36
N LEU A 320 -1.20 6.28 10.12
CA LEU A 320 -2.61 6.31 9.81
C LEU A 320 -2.97 7.50 8.90
N LEU A 321 -3.64 7.21 7.79
CA LEU A 321 -4.41 8.18 7.01
C LEU A 321 -5.86 7.71 7.00
N MET A 322 -6.81 8.55 7.43
CA MET A 322 -8.22 8.15 7.50
C MET A 322 -9.18 9.25 7.05
N THR A 323 -10.18 8.89 6.24
CA THR A 323 -11.33 9.73 5.86
C THR A 323 -12.49 8.85 5.38
N ASP A 324 -13.74 9.24 5.59
CA ASP A 324 -14.89 8.57 4.93
C ASP A 324 -15.17 9.13 3.52
N GLY A 325 -14.44 10.16 3.09
CA GLY A 325 -14.52 10.73 1.75
C GLY A 325 -13.53 10.12 0.77
N ASP A 326 -13.32 10.77 -0.38
CA ASP A 326 -12.32 10.36 -1.37
C ASP A 326 -10.89 10.77 -0.98
N LEU A 327 -9.90 10.08 -1.57
CA LEU A 327 -8.49 10.42 -1.48
C LEU A 327 -7.89 10.73 -2.85
N GLN A 328 -7.27 11.91 -2.96
CA GLN A 328 -6.62 12.44 -4.16
C GLN A 328 -5.25 13.05 -3.80
N GLY A 329 -4.33 13.12 -4.77
CA GLY A 329 -2.95 13.60 -4.57
C GLY A 329 -2.00 12.46 -4.21
N ALA A 330 -0.74 12.54 -4.60
CA ALA A 330 0.15 11.39 -4.53
C ALA A 330 0.59 11.09 -3.09
N ILE A 331 0.70 9.80 -2.74
CA ILE A 331 1.25 9.36 -1.46
C ILE A 331 2.60 8.70 -1.72
N THR A 332 3.67 9.30 -1.22
CA THR A 332 5.03 8.77 -1.36
C THR A 332 5.68 8.64 0.01
N ILE A 333 5.75 7.44 0.54
CA ILE A 333 6.22 7.18 1.91
C ILE A 333 7.33 6.13 1.89
N ALA A 334 8.22 6.16 2.88
CA ALA A 334 9.25 5.13 3.00
C ALA A 334 8.63 3.82 3.51
N ASN A 335 7.83 3.90 4.56
CA ASN A 335 7.12 2.76 5.15
C ASN A 335 5.65 3.12 5.44
N LEU A 336 4.78 2.12 5.39
CA LEU A 336 3.44 2.14 5.99
C LEU A 336 3.47 1.10 7.12
N ALA A 337 3.51 1.55 8.37
CA ALA A 337 3.80 0.65 9.50
C ALA A 337 3.13 1.13 10.78
N PRO A 338 2.95 0.28 11.80
CA PRO A 338 2.47 0.70 13.11
C PRO A 338 3.49 1.61 13.80
N GLY A 339 2.97 2.53 14.63
CA GLY A 339 3.73 3.45 15.46
C GLY A 339 4.71 2.76 16.39
N ASN A 340 5.73 3.49 16.84
CA ASN A 340 6.57 3.07 17.95
C ASN A 340 5.83 3.09 19.32
N ALA A 341 4.56 3.49 19.33
CA ALA A 341 3.78 3.66 20.53
C ALA A 341 3.14 2.33 20.94
N SER A 342 3.52 1.87 22.12
CA SER A 342 2.89 0.85 22.96
C SER A 342 1.46 1.20 23.39
N LEU A 343 0.69 1.91 22.56
CA LEU A 343 -0.57 2.53 22.92
C LEU A 343 -1.61 2.24 21.83
N ALA A 344 -2.66 1.55 22.28
CA ALA A 344 -4.00 1.46 21.73
C ALA A 344 -4.17 0.61 20.46
N SER A 345 -5.00 -0.42 20.63
CA SER A 345 -5.95 -0.93 19.64
C SER A 345 -6.42 0.18 18.70
N GLY A 346 -6.41 -0.09 17.40
CA GLY A 346 -6.96 0.81 16.41
C GLY A 346 -6.32 0.64 15.05
N ALA A 347 -7.05 1.05 14.03
CA ALA A 347 -6.67 1.01 12.63
C ALA A 347 -5.24 1.56 12.35
N ARG A 348 -4.49 0.88 11.49
CA ARG A 348 -3.15 1.27 11.01
C ARG A 348 -3.08 1.11 9.49
N GLY A 349 -2.63 2.16 8.80
CA GLY A 349 -2.62 2.17 7.34
C GLY A 349 -3.40 3.32 6.71
N ILE A 350 -4.02 3.07 5.56
CA ILE A 350 -4.76 4.05 4.77
C ILE A 350 -6.21 3.56 4.66
N PHE A 351 -7.15 4.28 5.29
CA PHE A 351 -8.57 3.93 5.33
C PHE A 351 -9.39 5.06 4.70
N VAL A 352 -10.04 4.75 3.59
CA VAL A 352 -10.78 5.72 2.76
C VAL A 352 -12.19 5.17 2.53
N GLY A 353 -13.22 5.88 3.00
CA GLY A 353 -14.61 5.47 2.76
C GLY A 353 -15.07 5.66 1.31
N GLY A 354 -14.42 6.56 0.57
CA GLY A 354 -14.62 6.78 -0.87
C GLY A 354 -13.56 6.13 -1.75
N ALA A 355 -13.33 6.71 -2.94
CA ALA A 355 -12.35 6.20 -3.89
C ALA A 355 -10.93 6.76 -3.62
N ILE A 356 -9.91 5.93 -3.80
CA ILE A 356 -8.52 6.34 -3.91
C ILE A 356 -8.20 6.53 -5.39
N THR A 357 -8.10 7.78 -5.84
CA THR A 357 -7.60 8.11 -7.20
C THR A 357 -6.15 8.61 -7.16
N ALA A 358 -5.48 8.36 -6.05
CA ALA A 358 -4.14 8.79 -5.72
C ALA A 358 -3.15 7.63 -5.91
N PRO A 359 -2.05 7.78 -6.65
CA PRO A 359 -1.01 6.75 -6.66
C PRO A 359 -0.38 6.65 -5.27
N ILE A 360 -0.17 5.41 -4.81
CA ILE A 360 0.46 5.12 -3.52
C ILE A 360 1.80 4.43 -3.78
N ALA A 361 2.89 5.08 -3.41
CA ALA A 361 4.24 4.56 -3.52
C ALA A 361 4.86 4.40 -2.12
N ILE A 362 4.98 3.15 -1.68
CA ILE A 362 5.67 2.74 -0.45
C ILE A 362 7.04 2.23 -0.85
N ARG A 363 8.11 3.00 -0.56
CA ARG A 363 9.45 2.67 -1.06
C ARG A 363 10.02 1.37 -0.49
N TYR A 364 9.67 1.02 0.74
CA TYR A 364 10.21 -0.15 1.44
C TYR A 364 9.09 -1.10 1.86
N ASN A 365 8.52 -0.95 3.05
CA ASN A 365 7.60 -1.94 3.62
C ASN A 365 6.20 -1.39 3.88
N LEU A 366 5.18 -2.17 3.52
CA LEU A 366 3.87 -2.17 4.16
C LEU A 366 3.91 -3.26 5.24
N GLN A 367 3.83 -2.88 6.51
CA GLN A 367 4.11 -3.77 7.63
C GLN A 367 3.02 -3.64 8.68
N ASN A 368 2.22 -4.68 8.91
CA ASN A 368 1.11 -4.68 9.87
C ASN A 368 0.18 -3.46 9.66
N SER A 369 -0.22 -3.21 8.42
CA SER A 369 -1.05 -2.05 8.06
C SER A 369 -1.82 -2.35 6.80
N ASP A 370 -2.99 -1.75 6.65
CA ASP A 370 -3.89 -2.04 5.53
C ASP A 370 -4.09 -0.81 4.63
N ILE A 371 -4.45 -1.05 3.38
CA ILE A 371 -4.89 -0.02 2.44
C ILE A 371 -6.31 -0.40 2.02
N ILE A 372 -7.30 0.37 2.48
CA ILE A 372 -8.70 0.03 2.32
C ILE A 372 -9.45 1.23 1.76
N ALA A 373 -10.16 1.02 0.67
CA ALA A 373 -10.96 2.01 -0.02
C ALA A 373 -12.30 1.45 -0.46
N ALA A 374 -13.26 2.28 -0.89
CA ALA A 374 -14.38 1.79 -1.69
C ALA A 374 -13.88 1.26 -3.05
N SER A 375 -13.02 2.04 -3.72
CA SER A 375 -12.32 1.65 -4.96
C SER A 375 -10.90 2.21 -4.97
N ILE A 376 -9.95 1.52 -5.61
CA ILE A 376 -8.56 1.92 -5.76
C ILE A 376 -8.26 2.10 -7.27
N ASP A 377 -8.56 3.31 -7.75
CA ASP A 377 -8.50 3.68 -9.17
C ASP A 377 -7.11 4.17 -9.61
N ALA A 378 -6.08 3.88 -8.82
CA ALA A 378 -4.71 4.32 -9.05
C ALA A 378 -3.71 3.23 -8.62
N PRO A 379 -2.49 3.24 -9.18
CA PRO A 379 -1.51 2.19 -8.91
C PRO A 379 -0.96 2.25 -7.48
N ILE A 380 -0.72 1.07 -6.90
CA ILE A 380 -0.01 0.87 -5.64
C ILE A 380 1.34 0.21 -5.94
N THR A 381 2.43 0.76 -5.41
CA THR A 381 3.75 0.14 -5.46
C THR A 381 4.34 0.00 -4.06
N ILE A 382 4.86 -1.19 -3.74
CA ILE A 382 5.47 -1.54 -2.47
C ILE A 382 6.84 -2.14 -2.75
N GLY A 383 7.89 -1.44 -2.37
CA GLY A 383 9.23 -1.76 -2.85
C GLY A 383 9.77 -3.12 -2.41
N CYS A 384 9.65 -3.48 -1.13
CA CYS A 384 10.28 -4.67 -0.57
C CYS A 384 9.25 -5.69 -0.07
N ARG A 385 8.50 -5.36 0.97
CA ARG A 385 7.60 -6.32 1.64
C ARG A 385 6.22 -5.74 1.87
N ALA A 386 5.20 -6.57 1.66
CA ALA A 386 3.84 -6.30 2.09
C ALA A 386 3.40 -7.34 3.12
N LYS A 387 2.92 -6.87 4.27
CA LYS A 387 2.27 -7.66 5.31
C LYS A 387 1.08 -6.88 5.85
N GLY A 388 -0.11 -7.25 5.41
CA GLY A 388 -1.35 -6.51 5.62
C GLY A 388 -2.23 -6.66 4.39
N SER A 389 -3.29 -5.86 4.33
CA SER A 389 -4.34 -5.99 3.31
C SER A 389 -4.34 -4.82 2.32
N ILE A 390 -4.79 -5.09 1.09
CA ILE A 390 -5.10 -4.09 0.07
C ILE A 390 -6.49 -4.41 -0.48
N VAL A 391 -7.49 -3.60 -0.12
CA VAL A 391 -8.91 -3.94 -0.32
C VAL A 391 -9.67 -2.80 -1.00
N ALA A 392 -10.36 -3.13 -2.08
CA ALA A 392 -11.49 -2.34 -2.58
C ALA A 392 -12.79 -2.98 -2.06
N SER A 393 -13.48 -2.24 -1.18
CA SER A 393 -14.61 -2.73 -0.38
C SER A 393 -15.98 -2.45 -1.00
N ASP A 394 -16.09 -1.59 -2.02
CA ASP A 394 -17.35 -1.46 -2.76
C ASP A 394 -17.60 -2.76 -3.57
N PRO A 395 -18.86 -3.22 -3.71
CA PRO A 395 -19.18 -4.39 -4.52
C PRO A 395 -18.75 -4.29 -6.00
N ASN A 396 -18.55 -3.07 -6.49
CA ASN A 396 -17.99 -2.79 -7.83
C ASN A 396 -16.61 -2.12 -7.72
N GLY A 397 -15.99 -2.18 -6.55
CA GLY A 397 -14.70 -1.60 -6.25
C GLY A 397 -13.60 -2.36 -6.96
N GLN A 398 -12.74 -1.63 -7.65
CA GLN A 398 -11.63 -2.21 -8.41
C GLN A 398 -10.28 -1.85 -7.79
N ILE A 399 -9.26 -2.64 -8.11
CA ILE A 399 -7.86 -2.27 -7.91
C ILE A 399 -7.19 -2.21 -9.27
N VAL A 400 -6.73 -1.01 -9.68
CA VAL A 400 -6.10 -0.84 -11.00
C VAL A 400 -4.81 -1.63 -11.15
N SER A 401 -3.89 -1.53 -10.17
CA SER A 401 -2.69 -2.37 -10.17
C SER A 401 -1.96 -2.36 -8.84
N VAL A 402 -1.31 -3.48 -8.51
CA VAL A 402 -0.41 -3.61 -7.35
C VAL A 402 0.93 -4.21 -7.78
N GLU A 403 2.03 -3.56 -7.40
CA GLU A 403 3.40 -4.10 -7.55
C GLU A 403 4.05 -4.27 -6.16
N ILE A 404 4.58 -5.47 -5.85
CA ILE A 404 5.20 -5.79 -4.56
C ILE A 404 6.56 -6.47 -4.75
N GLY A 405 7.60 -5.94 -4.11
CA GLY A 405 8.91 -6.61 -3.98
C GLY A 405 9.90 -6.35 -5.13
N TYR A 406 9.60 -5.41 -6.01
CA TYR A 406 10.44 -5.09 -7.18
C TYR A 406 11.37 -3.89 -6.99
N ALA A 407 11.56 -3.39 -5.76
CA ALA A 407 12.55 -2.33 -5.53
C ALA A 407 13.96 -2.80 -5.89
N ASN A 408 14.66 -1.98 -6.67
CA ASN A 408 15.96 -2.27 -7.28
C ASN A 408 15.96 -3.51 -8.21
N ASP A 409 14.81 -3.95 -8.71
CA ASP A 409 14.79 -5.05 -9.67
C ASP A 409 15.53 -4.66 -10.96
N GLY A 410 16.47 -5.50 -11.38
CA GLY A 410 17.34 -5.24 -12.53
C GLY A 410 18.34 -4.07 -12.36
N LEU A 411 18.45 -3.46 -11.18
CA LEU A 411 19.35 -2.34 -10.90
C LEU A 411 20.57 -2.80 -10.07
N ASP A 412 21.74 -2.24 -10.38
CA ASP A 412 22.96 -2.39 -9.58
C ASP A 412 23.35 -1.08 -8.87
N GLU A 413 24.35 -1.12 -7.98
CA GLU A 413 24.80 0.05 -7.21
C GLU A 413 25.32 1.22 -8.07
N GLU A 414 25.62 0.97 -9.35
CA GLU A 414 26.08 2.00 -10.30
C GLU A 414 24.89 2.71 -10.99
N ASP A 415 23.69 2.12 -10.97
CA ASP A 415 22.50 2.68 -11.59
C ASP A 415 21.93 3.88 -10.80
N PRO A 416 21.55 4.98 -11.46
CA PRO A 416 21.06 6.19 -10.80
C PRO A 416 19.72 6.02 -10.06
N GLY A 417 19.00 4.92 -10.30
CA GLY A 417 17.74 4.58 -9.63
C GLY A 417 17.90 3.62 -8.45
N TYR A 418 19.11 3.12 -8.20
CA TYR A 418 19.35 2.16 -7.12
C TYR A 418 19.22 2.86 -5.75
N ASP A 419 18.36 2.30 -4.90
CA ASP A 419 18.19 2.74 -3.52
C ASP A 419 18.90 1.75 -2.57
N PRO A 420 20.06 2.11 -1.98
CA PRO A 420 20.79 1.22 -1.07
C PRO A 420 19.98 0.85 0.18
N ILE A 421 19.01 1.69 0.57
CA ILE A 421 18.14 1.40 1.71
C ILE A 421 17.14 0.32 1.33
N ALA A 422 16.53 0.38 0.14
CA ALA A 422 15.66 -0.69 -0.34
C ALA A 422 16.40 -2.04 -0.42
N ALA A 423 17.65 -2.04 -0.88
CA ALA A 423 18.47 -3.25 -0.89
C ALA A 423 18.71 -3.83 0.51
N ALA A 424 19.00 -2.97 1.49
CA ALA A 424 19.17 -3.40 2.88
C ALA A 424 17.86 -3.95 3.48
N TYR A 425 16.72 -3.33 3.18
CA TYR A 425 15.40 -3.81 3.61
C TYR A 425 15.06 -5.16 2.98
N ALA A 426 15.26 -5.31 1.66
CA ALA A 426 15.04 -6.56 0.95
C ALA A 426 15.92 -7.70 1.49
N ALA A 427 17.17 -7.41 1.86
CA ALA A 427 18.08 -8.39 2.44
C ALA A 427 17.64 -8.87 3.83
N TYR A 428 16.99 -8.01 4.62
CA TYR A 428 16.55 -8.34 5.97
C TYR A 428 15.15 -8.98 6.00
N TRP A 429 14.20 -8.41 5.27
CA TRP A 429 12.77 -8.78 5.32
C TRP A 429 12.33 -9.71 4.19
N GLY A 430 13.15 -9.89 3.15
CA GLY A 430 12.74 -10.55 1.91
C GLY A 430 11.93 -9.62 1.00
N ARG A 431 11.81 -10.03 -0.26
CA ARG A 431 10.94 -9.40 -1.26
C ARG A 431 9.64 -10.19 -1.34
N VAL A 432 8.64 -9.87 -0.54
CA VAL A 432 7.52 -10.80 -0.31
C VAL A 432 6.21 -10.10 0.05
N PHE A 433 5.10 -10.59 -0.51
CA PHE A 433 3.78 -10.45 0.05
C PHE A 433 3.54 -11.63 1.01
N THR A 434 3.36 -11.33 2.29
CA THR A 434 3.38 -12.36 3.33
C THR A 434 2.14 -12.39 4.19
N GLY A 435 1.88 -13.58 4.73
CA GLY A 435 0.82 -13.87 5.66
C GLY A 435 0.93 -13.17 7.01
N THR A 436 -0.12 -13.32 7.83
CA THR A 436 -0.16 -12.82 9.20
C THR A 436 -0.26 -13.97 10.22
N LYS A 437 -0.12 -13.60 11.50
CA LYS A 437 -0.48 -14.40 12.69
C LYS A 437 -1.92 -14.12 13.13
N CYS A 438 -2.58 -13.19 12.44
CA CYS A 438 -3.95 -12.80 12.67
C CYS A 438 -4.85 -13.73 11.89
N GLU A 439 -5.84 -14.32 12.56
CA GLU A 439 -6.90 -15.01 11.84
C GLU A 439 -7.48 -14.04 10.81
N PRO A 440 -7.72 -14.51 9.57
CA PRO A 440 -8.37 -13.70 8.57
C PRO A 440 -9.62 -13.07 9.13
N VAL A 441 -9.99 -11.89 8.64
CA VAL A 441 -11.32 -11.38 8.98
C VAL A 441 -12.33 -12.31 8.37
N SER A 442 -12.89 -13.11 9.25
CA SER A 442 -13.92 -14.03 8.87
C SER A 442 -15.07 -13.25 8.24
N PRO A 443 -15.72 -13.77 7.19
CA PRO A 443 -17.02 -13.27 6.75
C PRO A 443 -18.04 -13.20 7.89
N TRP A 444 -17.79 -13.86 9.02
CA TRP A 444 -18.63 -13.88 10.20
C TRP A 444 -18.71 -12.54 10.97
N PHE A 445 -17.90 -11.52 10.68
CA PHE A 445 -17.97 -10.23 11.40
C PHE A 445 -19.16 -9.35 10.99
N ALA A 446 -19.70 -9.56 9.80
CA ALA A 446 -20.98 -9.02 9.39
C ALA A 446 -21.97 -10.20 9.37
N ASP A 447 -22.98 -10.15 10.24
CA ASP A 447 -23.93 -11.21 10.64
C ASP A 447 -24.65 -12.04 9.53
N SER A 448 -24.27 -12.00 8.24
CA SER A 448 -24.71 -12.88 7.14
C SER A 448 -24.22 -12.45 5.74
N ALA A 449 -23.14 -11.66 5.65
CA ALA A 449 -22.84 -10.85 4.47
C ALA A 449 -22.04 -11.64 3.39
N PRO A 450 -22.58 -11.86 2.17
CA PRO A 450 -21.78 -12.33 1.04
C PRO A 450 -20.73 -11.29 0.62
N PHE A 451 -19.88 -11.62 -0.36
CA PHE A 451 -18.80 -10.77 -0.91
C PHE A 451 -19.18 -9.29 -1.14
N ASP A 452 -20.46 -9.02 -1.45
CA ASP A 452 -21.05 -7.72 -1.75
C ASP A 452 -21.52 -6.90 -0.52
N GLU A 453 -21.32 -7.39 0.70
CA GLU A 453 -21.83 -6.74 1.91
C GLU A 453 -20.74 -6.22 2.88
N TYR A 454 -19.45 -6.48 2.63
CA TYR A 454 -18.38 -5.87 3.44
C TYR A 454 -18.33 -4.36 3.22
N THR A 455 -18.61 -3.60 4.26
CA THR A 455 -18.55 -2.14 4.22
C THR A 455 -17.21 -1.63 4.72
N HIS A 456 -16.89 -0.37 4.40
CA HIS A 456 -15.77 0.35 5.00
C HIS A 456 -15.77 0.29 6.54
N ALA A 457 -16.95 0.22 7.16
CA ALA A 457 -17.08 0.15 8.61
C ALA A 457 -16.57 -1.19 9.18
N ASP A 458 -16.73 -2.29 8.46
CA ASP A 458 -16.29 -3.62 8.91
C ASP A 458 -14.76 -3.71 8.95
N TRP A 459 -14.12 -3.07 7.97
CA TRP A 459 -12.67 -2.92 7.87
C TRP A 459 -12.08 -1.83 8.77
N THR A 460 -12.90 -1.02 9.42
CA THR A 460 -12.43 0.03 10.35
C THR A 460 -12.90 -0.17 11.78
N ALA A 461 -13.75 -1.18 12.02
CA ALA A 461 -14.17 -1.58 13.34
C ALA A 461 -12.92 -1.87 14.19
N ASP A 462 -12.98 -1.55 15.49
CA ASP A 462 -11.94 -1.95 16.44
C ASP A 462 -11.98 -3.49 16.59
N VAL A 463 -11.43 -4.20 15.60
CA VAL A 463 -11.42 -5.65 15.61
C VAL A 463 -10.35 -6.08 16.60
N VAL A 464 -10.79 -6.58 17.75
CA VAL A 464 -9.94 -7.13 18.81
C VAL A 464 -9.29 -8.46 18.37
N HIS A 465 -9.48 -8.90 17.11
CA HIS A 465 -9.10 -10.23 16.62
C HIS A 465 -7.65 -10.60 16.89
N CYS A 466 -6.73 -9.63 16.81
CA CYS A 466 -5.31 -9.87 17.03
C CYS A 466 -4.78 -9.40 18.38
N ALA A 467 -5.64 -8.95 19.30
CA ALA A 467 -5.18 -8.36 20.56
C ALA A 467 -4.39 -9.36 21.45
N GLN A 468 -4.54 -10.66 21.23
CA GLN A 468 -3.75 -11.68 21.93
C GLN A 468 -2.31 -11.81 21.39
N PHE A 469 -2.08 -11.42 20.14
CA PHE A 469 -0.77 -11.48 19.49
C PHE A 469 -0.29 -10.06 19.19
N ASN A 470 0.47 -9.47 20.11
CA ASN A 470 1.17 -8.17 19.97
C ASN A 470 2.05 -8.02 18.71
N PHE A 471 2.15 -9.03 17.84
CA PHE A 471 3.09 -9.10 16.73
C PHE A 471 2.55 -8.51 15.41
N ASP A 472 1.23 -8.52 15.22
CA ASP A 472 0.60 -8.15 13.94
C ASP A 472 -0.35 -6.95 14.10
N GLY A 473 -0.30 -6.29 15.27
CA GLY A 473 -1.24 -5.29 15.83
C GLY A 473 -1.52 -4.01 15.04
N GLY A 474 -1.92 -4.16 13.80
CA GLY A 474 -2.36 -3.10 12.91
C GLY A 474 -2.91 -3.61 11.57
N SER A 475 -2.50 -4.80 11.10
CA SER A 475 -3.11 -5.45 9.94
C SER A 475 -4.30 -6.27 10.36
N ILE A 476 -5.38 -6.14 9.61
CA ILE A 476 -6.62 -6.87 9.78
C ILE A 476 -6.50 -8.29 9.21
N ASP A 477 -5.86 -8.43 8.05
CA ASP A 477 -5.66 -9.68 7.31
C ASP A 477 -4.38 -9.57 6.43
N SER A 478 -4.11 -10.56 5.57
CA SER A 478 -3.08 -10.59 4.53
C SER A 478 -3.70 -10.89 3.16
N VAL A 479 -4.58 -10.01 2.68
CA VAL A 479 -5.33 -10.21 1.42
C VAL A 479 -5.21 -9.04 0.45
N ILE A 480 -5.13 -9.32 -0.84
CA ILE A 480 -5.44 -8.36 -1.91
C ILE A 480 -6.82 -8.71 -2.47
N ARG A 481 -7.83 -7.86 -2.25
CA ARG A 481 -9.23 -8.14 -2.57
C ARG A 481 -9.90 -7.01 -3.34
N ALA A 482 -10.64 -7.34 -4.40
CA ALA A 482 -11.52 -6.42 -5.13
C ALA A 482 -12.54 -7.19 -5.99
N SER A 483 -13.60 -6.53 -6.47
CA SER A 483 -14.50 -7.13 -7.46
C SER A 483 -13.83 -7.33 -8.83
N SER A 484 -12.80 -6.53 -9.12
CA SER A 484 -11.92 -6.71 -10.28
C SER A 484 -10.56 -6.13 -9.98
N ILE A 485 -9.51 -6.84 -10.40
CA ILE A 485 -8.12 -6.37 -10.30
C ILE A 485 -7.55 -6.26 -11.71
N GLY A 486 -6.91 -5.13 -12.02
CA GLY A 486 -6.17 -4.97 -13.27
C GLY A 486 -4.88 -5.81 -13.25
N ALA A 487 -3.75 -5.16 -12.99
CA ALA A 487 -2.43 -5.82 -13.01
C ALA A 487 -1.89 -6.12 -11.60
N LEU A 488 -1.53 -7.37 -11.35
CA LEU A 488 -0.79 -7.81 -10.16
C LEU A 488 0.60 -8.27 -10.55
N ARG A 489 1.60 -7.67 -9.91
CA ARG A 489 3.01 -8.05 -10.07
C ARG A 489 3.67 -8.24 -8.71
N ILE A 490 3.94 -9.49 -8.32
CA ILE A 490 4.44 -9.82 -6.98
C ILE A 490 5.70 -10.66 -7.08
N TYR A 491 6.77 -10.24 -6.42
CA TYR A 491 8.03 -10.98 -6.47
C TYR A 491 7.91 -12.36 -5.78
N GLU A 492 7.40 -12.39 -4.55
CA GLU A 492 7.14 -13.65 -3.83
C GLU A 492 5.85 -13.55 -3.04
N MET A 493 5.03 -14.60 -3.07
CA MET A 493 3.99 -14.86 -2.08
C MET A 493 4.47 -15.97 -1.14
N GLY A 494 4.50 -15.71 0.17
CA GLY A 494 4.97 -16.74 1.11
C GLY A 494 4.82 -16.40 2.59
N VAL A 495 5.16 -17.37 3.46
CA VAL A 495 5.08 -17.29 4.93
C VAL A 495 6.27 -16.59 5.60
N PHE A 496 7.14 -15.91 4.85
CA PHE A 496 8.44 -15.48 5.39
C PHE A 496 8.28 -14.52 6.59
N ASP A 497 8.52 -15.05 7.79
CA ASP A 497 8.76 -14.29 9.01
C ASP A 497 9.94 -14.93 9.77
N PRO A 498 11.06 -14.22 9.98
CA PRO A 498 12.15 -14.72 10.81
C PRO A 498 11.70 -15.05 12.25
N ALA A 499 10.55 -14.54 12.70
CA ALA A 499 9.97 -14.80 14.01
C ALA A 499 9.05 -16.05 14.10
N GLY A 500 9.05 -16.92 13.10
CA GLY A 500 8.32 -18.21 13.11
C GLY A 500 7.19 -18.29 12.08
N PRO A 501 6.59 -19.48 11.88
CA PRO A 501 5.58 -19.71 10.85
C PRO A 501 4.37 -18.78 11.05
N LYS A 502 3.87 -18.26 9.92
CA LYS A 502 2.61 -17.53 9.82
C LYS A 502 1.51 -18.54 9.49
N PRO A 503 0.53 -18.78 10.39
CA PRO A 503 -0.52 -19.76 10.15
C PRO A 503 -1.50 -19.35 9.05
N TYR A 504 -1.55 -18.06 8.70
CA TYR A 504 -2.49 -17.55 7.70
C TYR A 504 -1.71 -17.01 6.50
N LEU A 505 -1.81 -17.69 5.36
CA LEU A 505 -1.08 -17.35 4.16
C LEU A 505 -1.57 -16.06 3.47
N PRO A 506 -0.74 -15.44 2.62
CA PRO A 506 -1.20 -14.35 1.77
C PRO A 506 -2.21 -14.85 0.73
N ARG A 507 -3.27 -14.06 0.49
CA ARG A 507 -4.36 -14.40 -0.43
C ARG A 507 -4.57 -13.30 -1.48
N ILE A 508 -4.97 -13.71 -2.68
CA ILE A 508 -5.45 -12.82 -3.74
C ILE A 508 -6.86 -13.28 -4.12
N GLU A 509 -7.81 -12.37 -4.01
CA GLU A 509 -9.24 -12.66 -4.08
C GLU A 509 -9.93 -11.69 -5.03
N SER A 510 -10.25 -12.18 -6.23
CA SER A 510 -11.03 -11.41 -7.20
C SER A 510 -11.61 -12.32 -8.27
N PRO A 511 -12.90 -12.19 -8.62
CA PRO A 511 -13.50 -12.98 -9.68
C PRO A 511 -12.92 -12.63 -11.06
N MET A 512 -12.31 -11.44 -11.21
CA MET A 512 -11.68 -10.99 -12.44
C MET A 512 -10.29 -10.40 -12.20
N ILE A 513 -9.27 -10.91 -12.90
CA ILE A 513 -7.90 -10.39 -12.85
C ILE A 513 -7.40 -10.21 -14.30
N ASP A 514 -7.04 -8.98 -14.71
CA ASP A 514 -6.55 -8.77 -16.09
C ASP A 514 -5.20 -9.46 -16.31
N SER A 515 -4.25 -9.28 -15.38
CA SER A 515 -2.90 -9.85 -15.47
C SER A 515 -2.34 -10.22 -14.10
N LEU A 516 -1.83 -11.44 -13.98
CA LEU A 516 -1.13 -11.97 -12.81
C LEU A 516 0.31 -12.37 -13.19
N ASP A 517 1.30 -11.70 -12.57
CA ASP A 517 2.72 -12.04 -12.66
C ASP A 517 3.29 -12.24 -11.25
N VAL A 518 3.50 -13.49 -10.85
CA VAL A 518 4.07 -13.85 -9.55
C VAL A 518 5.38 -14.59 -9.76
N GLU A 519 6.53 -13.97 -9.46
CA GLU A 519 7.81 -14.64 -9.72
C GLU A 519 7.96 -15.90 -8.85
N ILE A 520 7.48 -15.88 -7.60
CA ILE A 520 7.50 -17.05 -6.71
C ILE A 520 6.19 -17.17 -5.91
N LEU A 521 5.31 -18.10 -6.28
CA LEU A 521 4.14 -18.48 -5.47
C LEU A 521 4.54 -19.57 -4.48
N ARG A 522 5.37 -19.24 -3.48
CA ARG A 522 5.88 -20.22 -2.51
C ARG A 522 4.77 -20.78 -1.63
N ALA A 523 3.94 -19.88 -1.12
CA ALA A 523 2.80 -20.21 -0.28
C ALA A 523 1.73 -19.11 -0.37
N GLY A 524 0.47 -19.49 -0.42
CA GLY A 524 -0.66 -18.59 -0.63
C GLY A 524 -1.64 -19.14 -1.64
N VAL A 525 -2.72 -18.41 -1.87
CA VAL A 525 -3.77 -18.79 -2.81
C VAL A 525 -4.21 -17.61 -3.66
N VAL A 526 -4.49 -17.89 -4.93
CA VAL A 526 -5.16 -16.97 -5.87
C VAL A 526 -6.46 -17.61 -6.32
N TRP A 527 -7.58 -16.93 -6.10
CA TRP A 527 -8.92 -17.46 -6.37
C TRP A 527 -9.96 -16.32 -6.48
N SER A 528 -11.24 -16.66 -6.67
CA SER A 528 -12.29 -15.67 -6.93
C SER A 528 -12.64 -14.79 -5.72
N GLY A 529 -12.48 -15.28 -4.49
CA GLY A 529 -12.98 -14.61 -3.29
C GLY A 529 -14.44 -14.92 -2.94
N GLU A 530 -15.16 -15.68 -3.77
CA GLU A 530 -16.58 -15.98 -3.60
C GLU A 530 -16.78 -17.27 -2.78
N LEU A 531 -16.59 -17.19 -1.46
CA LEU A 531 -17.00 -18.28 -0.56
C LEU A 531 -18.47 -18.11 -0.18
N GLN A 532 -19.27 -19.14 -0.47
CA GLN A 532 -20.61 -19.24 0.10
C GLN A 532 -20.53 -19.78 1.54
N VAL A 533 -21.24 -19.13 2.46
CA VAL A 533 -21.34 -19.53 3.86
C VAL A 533 -22.82 -19.70 4.18
N ASP A 534 -23.23 -20.90 4.57
CA ASP A 534 -24.59 -21.19 5.00
C ASP A 534 -24.69 -21.18 6.52
N TYR A 535 -25.82 -20.71 7.06
CA TYR A 535 -26.12 -20.85 8.49
C TYR A 535 -26.89 -22.15 8.73
N ILE A 536 -26.22 -23.17 9.25
CA ILE A 536 -26.77 -24.51 9.47
C ILE A 536 -26.61 -24.88 10.95
N ASP A 537 -27.71 -25.28 11.61
CA ASP A 537 -27.70 -25.77 12.99
C ASP A 537 -27.03 -24.84 14.03
N ASP A 538 -27.30 -23.53 13.92
CA ASP A 538 -26.72 -22.45 14.74
C ASP A 538 -25.20 -22.21 14.54
N GLU A 539 -24.61 -22.81 13.50
CA GLU A 539 -23.22 -22.65 13.09
C GLU A 539 -23.15 -22.14 11.64
N TRP A 540 -22.26 -21.17 11.37
CA TRP A 540 -21.96 -20.80 9.99
C TRP A 540 -21.01 -21.84 9.42
N VAL A 541 -21.47 -22.59 8.44
CA VAL A 541 -20.70 -23.61 7.74
C VAL A 541 -20.31 -23.04 6.39
N VAL A 542 -19.04 -23.17 6.01
CA VAL A 542 -18.60 -22.85 4.66
C VAL A 542 -19.30 -23.82 3.71
N ALA A 543 -20.37 -23.35 3.06
CA ALA A 543 -21.11 -24.09 2.05
C ALA A 543 -20.48 -23.83 0.69
N ASN A 544 -19.18 -24.16 0.59
CA ASN A 544 -18.40 -23.81 -0.59
C ASN A 544 -19.11 -24.31 -1.84
N ASN A 545 -19.45 -23.39 -2.75
CA ASN A 545 -19.94 -23.72 -4.08
C ASN A 545 -18.72 -23.73 -5.01
N PRO A 546 -18.20 -24.90 -5.40
CA PRO A 546 -16.98 -24.96 -6.19
C PRO A 546 -17.10 -24.32 -7.57
N GLU A 547 -18.30 -23.98 -8.03
CA GLU A 547 -18.50 -23.20 -9.27
C GLU A 547 -17.97 -21.77 -9.14
N ASP A 548 -18.00 -21.21 -7.94
CA ASP A 548 -17.70 -19.80 -7.71
C ASP A 548 -16.25 -19.58 -7.32
N ASP A 549 -15.45 -20.63 -7.05
CA ASP A 549 -14.06 -20.56 -6.55
C ASP A 549 -13.03 -20.01 -7.55
N TYR A 550 -13.34 -20.06 -8.85
CA TYR A 550 -12.36 -19.84 -9.91
C TYR A 550 -12.29 -18.39 -10.37
N ALA A 551 -11.10 -17.78 -10.34
CA ALA A 551 -10.88 -16.44 -10.86
C ALA A 551 -10.73 -16.44 -12.39
N SER A 552 -11.41 -15.53 -13.08
CA SER A 552 -11.17 -15.29 -14.51
C SER A 552 -9.90 -14.46 -14.70
N ILE A 553 -8.81 -15.08 -15.19
CA ILE A 553 -7.53 -14.40 -15.34
C ILE A 553 -7.09 -14.28 -16.80
N GLY A 554 -6.94 -13.05 -17.27
CA GLY A 554 -6.56 -12.74 -18.65
C GLY A 554 -5.20 -13.30 -19.05
N THR A 555 -4.13 -12.89 -18.34
CA THR A 555 -2.77 -13.42 -18.53
C THR A 555 -2.17 -13.89 -17.21
N ILE A 556 -1.63 -15.12 -17.19
CA ILE A 556 -0.98 -15.70 -16.01
C ILE A 556 0.48 -16.04 -16.34
N ARG A 557 1.39 -15.50 -15.53
CA ARG A 557 2.78 -15.93 -15.44
C ARG A 557 3.13 -16.17 -13.98
N VAL A 558 3.65 -17.36 -13.68
CA VAL A 558 4.21 -17.68 -12.38
C VAL A 558 5.63 -18.19 -12.59
N GLY A 559 6.63 -17.65 -11.88
CA GLY A 559 7.99 -18.14 -12.03
C GLY A 559 8.15 -19.54 -11.45
N TRP A 560 7.62 -19.79 -10.26
CA TRP A 560 7.62 -21.09 -9.59
C TRP A 560 6.43 -21.23 -8.62
N ILE A 561 5.82 -22.42 -8.51
CA ILE A 561 4.78 -22.72 -7.50
C ILE A 561 5.36 -23.66 -6.45
N GLY A 562 5.40 -23.20 -5.20
CA GLY A 562 5.83 -23.98 -4.04
C GLY A 562 4.70 -24.86 -3.46
N PRO A 563 5.00 -25.76 -2.51
CA PRO A 563 4.07 -26.79 -2.02
C PRO A 563 2.77 -26.28 -1.40
N ALA A 564 2.78 -25.06 -0.88
CA ALA A 564 1.61 -24.44 -0.25
C ALA A 564 1.03 -23.31 -1.12
N GLY A 565 1.42 -23.26 -2.40
CA GLY A 565 0.94 -22.30 -3.38
C GLY A 565 -0.19 -22.89 -4.22
N ASP A 566 -1.34 -22.23 -4.25
CA ASP A 566 -2.51 -22.66 -5.02
C ASP A 566 -2.99 -21.59 -6.00
N LEU A 567 -3.47 -22.05 -7.14
CA LEU A 567 -4.03 -21.20 -8.19
C LEU A 567 -5.36 -21.77 -8.67
N TRP A 568 -6.46 -21.05 -8.47
CA TRP A 568 -7.81 -21.42 -8.89
C TRP A 568 -8.27 -20.49 -10.01
N VAL A 569 -8.27 -20.99 -11.25
CA VAL A 569 -8.46 -20.15 -12.44
C VAL A 569 -9.45 -20.71 -13.44
N ASP A 570 -10.21 -19.81 -14.07
CA ASP A 570 -11.11 -20.09 -15.18
C ASP A 570 -10.87 -19.14 -16.36
N GLY A 571 -11.30 -19.53 -17.55
CA GLY A 571 -11.37 -18.68 -18.74
C GLY A 571 -10.02 -18.24 -19.31
N THR A 572 -8.91 -18.68 -18.72
CA THR A 572 -7.56 -18.31 -19.18
C THR A 572 -7.17 -19.10 -20.43
N THR A 573 -6.51 -18.41 -21.36
CA THR A 573 -5.94 -19.07 -22.56
C THR A 573 -4.64 -19.81 -22.24
N ARG A 574 -3.89 -19.37 -21.22
CA ARG A 574 -2.64 -20.03 -20.88
C ARG A 574 -2.24 -19.79 -19.44
N VAL A 575 -2.00 -20.88 -18.71
CA VAL A 575 -1.29 -20.85 -17.43
C VAL A 575 0.19 -21.11 -17.73
N GLN A 576 1.05 -20.10 -17.55
CA GLN A 576 2.49 -20.24 -17.75
C GLN A 576 3.21 -20.29 -16.39
N ILE A 577 3.91 -21.40 -16.14
CA ILE A 577 4.78 -21.60 -14.98
C ILE A 577 6.21 -21.77 -15.50
N ASP A 578 7.11 -20.81 -15.26
CA ASP A 578 8.46 -20.79 -15.88
C ASP A 578 9.39 -21.88 -15.33
N GLY A 579 9.21 -22.27 -14.07
CA GLY A 579 10.00 -23.26 -13.34
C GLY A 579 9.16 -24.47 -12.93
N ASP A 580 9.43 -25.00 -11.74
CA ASP A 580 8.71 -26.16 -11.19
C ASP A 580 7.30 -25.80 -10.68
N MET A 581 6.50 -26.84 -10.48
CA MET A 581 5.17 -26.77 -9.87
C MET A 581 5.08 -27.86 -8.80
N LEU A 582 5.10 -27.44 -7.54
CA LEU A 582 5.03 -28.32 -6.37
C LEU A 582 3.75 -28.13 -5.55
N GLY A 583 2.99 -27.06 -5.81
CA GLY A 583 1.65 -26.82 -5.26
C GLY A 583 0.57 -27.15 -6.28
N GLN A 584 -0.60 -26.51 -6.17
CA GLN A 584 -1.77 -26.91 -6.95
C GLN A 584 -2.21 -25.87 -7.97
N VAL A 585 -2.73 -26.36 -9.11
CA VAL A 585 -3.47 -25.55 -10.08
C VAL A 585 -4.82 -26.21 -10.31
N HIS A 586 -5.89 -25.46 -10.06
CA HIS A 586 -7.27 -25.88 -10.22
C HIS A 586 -7.90 -25.12 -11.38
N VAL A 587 -8.58 -25.84 -12.26
CA VAL A 587 -9.38 -25.28 -13.36
C VAL A 587 -10.71 -26.03 -13.49
N PRO A 588 -11.83 -25.36 -13.85
CA PRO A 588 -13.09 -26.07 -14.07
C PRO A 588 -13.00 -26.93 -15.34
N THR A 589 -12.52 -26.32 -16.42
CA THR A 589 -12.15 -26.98 -17.69
C THR A 589 -10.84 -26.41 -18.20
N LEU A 590 -10.09 -27.21 -18.96
CA LEU A 590 -8.89 -26.75 -19.66
C LEU A 590 -9.14 -26.81 -21.17
N THR A 591 -9.30 -25.67 -21.82
CA THR A 591 -9.53 -25.61 -23.28
C THR A 591 -8.28 -25.31 -24.10
N ASP A 592 -7.26 -24.74 -23.49
CA ASP A 592 -6.03 -24.32 -24.17
C ASP A 592 -4.80 -24.94 -23.51
N THR A 593 -3.95 -24.20 -22.78
CA THR A 593 -2.66 -24.76 -22.35
C THR A 593 -2.28 -24.44 -20.90
N ILE A 594 -1.86 -25.45 -20.15
CA ILE A 594 -1.02 -25.28 -18.95
C ILE A 594 0.41 -25.64 -19.36
N TRP A 595 1.35 -24.70 -19.23
CA TRP A 595 2.75 -24.90 -19.58
C TRP A 595 3.62 -24.75 -18.34
N ILE A 596 4.36 -25.80 -18.00
CA ILE A 596 5.28 -25.87 -16.88
C ILE A 596 6.68 -26.04 -17.47
N GLY A 597 7.54 -25.05 -17.28
CA GLY A 597 8.90 -25.04 -17.82
C GLY A 597 9.78 -26.10 -17.17
N GLY A 598 9.62 -26.32 -15.85
CA GLY A 598 10.32 -27.32 -15.07
C GLY A 598 9.48 -28.55 -14.77
N ARG A 599 9.50 -28.99 -13.51
CA ARG A 599 8.93 -30.26 -13.04
C ARG A 599 7.52 -30.09 -12.51
N LEU A 600 6.71 -31.15 -12.60
CA LEU A 600 5.48 -31.31 -11.83
C LEU A 600 5.74 -32.40 -10.78
N GLY A 601 5.75 -32.10 -9.47
CA GLY A 601 6.23 -33.10 -8.50
C GLY A 601 5.95 -32.89 -7.02
N LEU A 602 6.21 -33.95 -6.24
CA LEU A 602 6.08 -33.99 -4.79
C LEU A 602 7.33 -33.46 -4.08
N TRP A 603 7.11 -32.67 -3.02
CA TRP A 603 8.20 -32.06 -2.23
C TRP A 603 9.11 -33.10 -1.53
N CYS A 604 8.53 -34.17 -0.99
CA CYS A 604 9.18 -35.08 -0.04
C CYS A 604 10.15 -36.10 -0.67
N HIS A 605 10.18 -36.24 -1.99
CA HIS A 605 10.97 -37.28 -2.67
C HIS A 605 12.43 -36.89 -2.97
N TYR A 606 12.84 -35.65 -2.68
CA TYR A 606 14.12 -35.14 -3.17
C TYR A 606 15.14 -34.74 -2.09
N PRO A 607 16.20 -35.56 -1.88
CA PRO A 607 17.35 -35.15 -1.08
C PRO A 607 18.16 -34.11 -1.87
N GLY A 608 17.96 -32.83 -1.55
CA GLY A 608 18.73 -31.74 -2.15
C GLY A 608 17.92 -30.62 -2.81
N CYS A 609 16.58 -30.65 -2.74
CA CYS A 609 15.78 -29.43 -2.96
C CYS A 609 16.06 -28.46 -1.81
N SER A 610 17.21 -27.78 -1.87
CA SER A 610 17.46 -26.58 -1.11
C SER A 610 16.58 -25.49 -1.71
N CYS A 611 15.32 -25.42 -1.28
CA CYS A 611 14.73 -24.10 -1.28
C CYS A 611 15.69 -23.18 -0.52
N PRO A 612 16.01 -22.01 -1.08
CA PRO A 612 16.71 -20.98 -0.33
C PRO A 612 15.79 -20.56 0.83
N GLY A 613 15.93 -21.21 1.99
CA GLY A 613 15.04 -21.04 3.15
C GLY A 613 14.46 -22.38 3.62
N ASN A 614 14.43 -22.59 4.93
CA ASN A 614 13.83 -23.77 5.58
C ASN A 614 12.35 -23.92 5.20
N CYS A 615 12.05 -24.67 4.14
CA CYS A 615 10.71 -25.13 3.81
C CYS A 615 10.37 -26.39 4.65
N ALA A 616 10.37 -26.23 5.97
CA ALA A 616 9.78 -27.24 6.85
C ALA A 616 8.29 -27.38 6.48
N PRO A 617 7.69 -28.58 6.62
CA PRO A 617 6.25 -28.74 6.45
C PRO A 617 5.57 -27.70 7.34
N LEU A 618 4.89 -26.78 6.68
CA LEU A 618 4.16 -25.72 7.34
C LEU A 618 3.00 -26.42 8.06
N GLY A 619 2.78 -26.08 9.34
CA GLY A 619 1.75 -26.75 10.15
C GLY A 619 0.35 -26.53 9.59
N ASN A 620 -0.69 -27.11 10.23
CA ASN A 620 -2.08 -26.87 9.86
C ASN A 620 -2.33 -25.39 9.60
N PHE A 621 -2.70 -25.08 8.37
CA PHE A 621 -3.15 -23.76 7.95
C PHE A 621 -4.66 -23.74 8.14
N ASP A 622 -5.14 -22.89 9.04
CA ASP A 622 -6.57 -22.58 9.13
C ASP A 622 -6.82 -21.43 8.14
N GLU A 623 -7.02 -21.75 6.86
CA GLU A 623 -7.23 -20.76 5.81
C GLU A 623 -8.64 -20.88 5.26
N GLU A 624 -9.51 -19.94 5.60
CA GLU A 624 -10.82 -19.76 4.96
C GLU A 624 -10.65 -19.52 3.45
N SER A 625 -10.59 -20.62 2.70
CA SER A 625 -10.31 -20.69 1.28
C SER A 625 -10.87 -22.01 0.76
N PRO A 626 -10.97 -22.22 -0.57
CA PRO A 626 -11.42 -23.48 -1.14
C PRO A 626 -10.64 -24.71 -0.63
N ARG A 627 -9.40 -24.50 -0.16
CA ARG A 627 -8.53 -25.51 0.45
C ARG A 627 -9.11 -26.13 1.72
N ASP A 628 -9.86 -25.36 2.53
CA ASP A 628 -10.33 -25.79 3.85
C ASP A 628 -11.47 -26.82 3.78
N THR A 629 -12.34 -26.68 2.77
CA THR A 629 -13.59 -27.46 2.68
C THR A 629 -13.45 -28.83 2.05
N THR A 630 -12.39 -29.05 1.27
CA THR A 630 -12.30 -30.24 0.41
C THR A 630 -11.48 -31.38 1.02
N TRP A 631 -10.76 -31.17 2.12
CA TRP A 631 -9.75 -32.13 2.57
C TRP A 631 -9.59 -32.31 4.08
N GLU A 632 -10.65 -32.42 4.86
CA GLU A 632 -10.50 -32.82 6.27
C GLU A 632 -9.96 -34.27 6.39
N GLY A 633 -8.65 -34.47 6.59
CA GLY A 633 -8.10 -35.75 7.07
C GLY A 633 -6.79 -36.29 6.48
N GLU A 634 -6.19 -35.68 5.46
CA GLU A 634 -4.91 -36.14 4.87
C GLU A 634 -3.73 -35.17 5.14
N GLU A 635 -2.48 -35.58 4.90
CA GLU A 635 -1.33 -34.66 4.92
C GLU A 635 -1.37 -33.77 3.64
N ILE A 636 -2.14 -32.69 3.66
CA ILE A 636 -2.67 -31.99 2.47
C ILE A 636 -1.69 -31.01 1.77
N ALA A 637 -0.58 -30.60 2.37
CA ALA A 637 0.21 -29.47 1.86
C ALA A 637 1.40 -29.84 0.93
N ALA A 638 1.39 -30.98 0.24
CA ALA A 638 2.62 -31.50 -0.38
C ALA A 638 2.49 -32.17 -1.75
N ARG A 639 1.42 -31.94 -2.51
CA ARG A 639 1.23 -32.60 -3.80
C ARG A 639 1.22 -31.59 -4.95
N GLY A 640 2.26 -31.64 -5.79
CA GLY A 640 2.26 -30.94 -7.07
C GLY A 640 1.15 -31.52 -7.95
N GLU A 641 0.00 -30.85 -8.02
CA GLU A 641 -1.21 -31.41 -8.64
C GLU A 641 -1.91 -30.42 -9.56
N ILE A 642 -2.40 -30.93 -10.68
CA ILE A 642 -3.31 -30.18 -11.55
C ILE A 642 -4.68 -30.83 -11.44
N VAL A 643 -5.68 -30.06 -11.03
CA VAL A 643 -7.05 -30.53 -10.85
C VAL A 643 -7.94 -29.88 -11.90
N ILE A 644 -8.57 -30.72 -12.72
CA ILE A 644 -9.55 -30.33 -13.71
C ILE A 644 -10.90 -30.85 -13.24
N ARG A 645 -11.77 -29.96 -12.81
CA ARG A 645 -12.98 -30.33 -12.07
C ARG A 645 -13.99 -31.11 -12.92
N GLU A 646 -14.25 -30.66 -14.15
CA GLU A 646 -15.27 -31.31 -14.98
C GLU A 646 -14.80 -32.65 -15.56
N VAL A 647 -15.70 -33.62 -15.61
CA VAL A 647 -15.49 -34.89 -16.32
C VAL A 647 -15.33 -34.61 -17.81
N GLY A 648 -14.22 -35.03 -18.40
CA GLY A 648 -13.90 -34.69 -19.77
C GLY A 648 -13.50 -33.21 -19.95
N GLY A 649 -13.13 -32.53 -18.87
CA GLY A 649 -12.72 -31.12 -18.87
C GLY A 649 -11.34 -30.88 -19.47
N LEU A 650 -10.50 -31.91 -19.64
CA LEU A 650 -9.20 -31.80 -20.31
C LEU A 650 -9.39 -31.81 -21.83
N GLN A 651 -9.69 -30.64 -22.41
CA GLN A 651 -9.86 -30.42 -23.85
C GLN A 651 -8.58 -29.84 -24.49
N GLY A 652 -7.71 -29.25 -23.67
CA GLY A 652 -6.45 -28.61 -24.03
C GLY A 652 -5.21 -29.47 -23.80
N GLN A 653 -4.07 -28.83 -23.53
CA GLN A 653 -2.77 -29.47 -23.32
C GLN A 653 -2.15 -29.08 -21.98
N ILE A 654 -1.60 -30.07 -21.28
CA ILE A 654 -0.69 -29.87 -20.15
C ILE A 654 0.70 -30.26 -20.62
N ILE A 655 1.63 -29.31 -20.61
CA ILE A 655 3.02 -29.48 -21.02
C ILE A 655 3.91 -29.38 -19.79
N ILE A 656 4.62 -30.46 -19.48
CA ILE A 656 5.56 -30.56 -18.36
C ILE A 656 6.99 -30.57 -18.93
N ASN A 657 7.96 -30.01 -18.21
CA ASN A 657 9.36 -29.84 -18.65
C ASN A 657 9.46 -29.05 -19.96
N GLY A 658 8.66 -28.00 -20.12
CA GLY A 658 8.60 -27.19 -21.33
C GLY A 658 9.94 -26.57 -21.76
N ASN A 659 10.89 -26.41 -20.83
CA ASN A 659 12.26 -25.96 -21.12
C ASN A 659 13.14 -27.05 -21.74
N ASN A 660 12.71 -28.30 -21.67
CA ASN A 660 13.39 -29.47 -22.21
C ASN A 660 14.81 -29.65 -21.65
N ASP A 661 14.96 -29.55 -20.34
CA ASP A 661 16.26 -29.58 -19.64
C ASP A 661 16.44 -30.79 -18.69
N GLY A 662 15.55 -31.79 -18.82
CA GLY A 662 15.61 -33.06 -18.07
C GLY A 662 14.71 -33.11 -16.83
N GLY A 663 13.59 -32.37 -16.84
CA GLY A 663 12.58 -32.42 -15.78
C GLY A 663 11.94 -33.80 -15.58
N THR A 664 11.47 -34.05 -14.36
CA THR A 664 10.66 -35.24 -13.98
C THR A 664 9.18 -34.86 -13.86
N TRP A 665 8.32 -35.86 -13.98
CA TRP A 665 6.89 -35.78 -13.69
C TRP A 665 6.59 -36.77 -12.58
N ASP A 666 6.44 -36.25 -11.36
CA ASP A 666 6.16 -36.99 -10.12
C ASP A 666 4.79 -36.64 -9.50
N GLY A 667 4.17 -35.55 -9.97
CA GLY A 667 2.88 -35.06 -9.49
C GLY A 667 1.68 -35.65 -10.26
N ALA A 668 0.47 -35.43 -9.74
CA ALA A 668 -0.75 -35.97 -10.36
C ALA A 668 -1.47 -34.95 -11.24
N VAL A 669 -2.16 -35.44 -12.28
CA VAL A 669 -3.20 -34.68 -12.98
C VAL A 669 -4.53 -35.39 -12.75
N ILE A 670 -5.47 -34.69 -12.14
CA ILE A 670 -6.76 -35.22 -11.71
C ILE A 670 -7.84 -34.61 -12.60
N ILE A 671 -8.73 -35.44 -13.15
CA ILE A 671 -9.84 -35.03 -14.01
C ILE A 671 -11.15 -35.59 -13.47
N GLY A 672 -12.10 -34.72 -13.17
CA GLY A 672 -13.26 -35.04 -12.36
C GLY A 672 -12.97 -34.86 -10.87
N ASP A 673 -13.91 -34.28 -10.12
CA ASP A 673 -13.90 -34.22 -8.65
C ASP A 673 -14.84 -35.27 -8.02
N GLU A 674 -14.80 -35.43 -6.70
CA GLU A 674 -15.71 -36.31 -5.95
C GLU A 674 -17.16 -35.77 -5.90
N LEU A 675 -17.33 -34.46 -6.10
CA LEU A 675 -18.61 -33.76 -6.05
C LEU A 675 -19.36 -33.79 -7.40
N GLY A 676 -18.65 -34.03 -8.50
CA GLY A 676 -19.14 -34.10 -9.88
C GLY A 676 -19.60 -35.50 -10.27
N TYR A 677 -20.69 -35.58 -11.02
CA TYR A 677 -21.25 -36.83 -11.51
C TYR A 677 -20.31 -37.54 -12.50
N GLY A 678 -19.44 -38.45 -12.05
CA GLY A 678 -18.65 -39.31 -12.93
C GLY A 678 -17.47 -40.06 -12.30
N ASN A 679 -16.66 -40.69 -13.15
CA ASN A 679 -15.44 -41.41 -12.76
C ASN A 679 -14.29 -40.41 -12.69
N ARG A 680 -13.79 -40.10 -11.49
CA ARG A 680 -12.52 -39.41 -11.29
C ARG A 680 -11.38 -40.18 -11.94
N LEU A 681 -10.53 -39.50 -12.71
CA LEU A 681 -9.37 -40.07 -13.40
C LEU A 681 -8.10 -39.39 -12.88
N VAL A 682 -7.15 -40.21 -12.41
CA VAL A 682 -5.85 -39.73 -11.91
C VAL A 682 -4.74 -40.20 -12.83
N ILE A 683 -3.99 -39.25 -13.40
CA ILE A 683 -2.77 -39.49 -14.19
C ILE A 683 -1.57 -39.24 -13.29
N THR A 684 -0.91 -40.30 -12.85
CA THR A 684 0.20 -40.25 -11.87
C THR A 684 1.25 -41.32 -12.19
N PRO A 685 2.54 -41.12 -11.83
CA PRO A 685 3.56 -42.16 -11.92
C PRO A 685 3.53 -43.14 -10.75
N ASP A 686 2.81 -42.83 -9.66
CA ASP A 686 2.72 -43.67 -8.47
C ASP A 686 1.65 -44.76 -8.64
N ASP A 687 2.11 -46.00 -8.86
CA ASP A 687 1.24 -47.18 -8.97
C ASP A 687 0.61 -47.60 -7.63
N GLY A 688 1.06 -46.98 -6.52
CA GLY A 688 0.58 -47.24 -5.16
C GLY A 688 -0.57 -46.34 -4.72
N ASP A 689 -0.97 -45.36 -5.54
CA ASP A 689 -2.13 -44.53 -5.27
C ASP A 689 -3.41 -45.39 -5.40
N ASP A 690 -4.22 -45.44 -4.34
CA ASP A 690 -5.44 -46.27 -4.27
C ASP A 690 -6.47 -45.86 -5.35
N GLU A 691 -6.33 -44.67 -5.92
CA GLU A 691 -7.20 -44.08 -6.94
C GLU A 691 -6.61 -44.15 -8.35
N PHE A 692 -5.45 -44.79 -8.48
CA PHE A 692 -4.76 -44.98 -9.75
C PHE A 692 -5.57 -45.84 -10.73
N HIS A 693 -5.73 -45.34 -11.95
CA HIS A 693 -6.23 -46.14 -13.06
C HIS A 693 -5.05 -46.66 -13.91
N PRO A 694 -4.90 -48.00 -14.09
CA PRO A 694 -3.72 -48.59 -14.74
C PRO A 694 -3.47 -48.10 -16.17
N ASP A 695 -4.52 -47.66 -16.86
CA ASP A 695 -4.41 -47.16 -18.23
C ASP A 695 -3.95 -45.69 -18.33
N PHE A 696 -3.78 -44.99 -17.21
CA PHE A 696 -3.42 -43.58 -17.09
C PHE A 696 -2.11 -43.36 -16.32
N ARG A 697 -1.11 -44.22 -16.55
CA ARG A 697 0.21 -44.09 -15.94
C ARG A 697 1.02 -42.94 -16.53
N ALA A 698 1.58 -42.06 -15.70
CA ALA A 698 2.57 -41.08 -16.17
C ALA A 698 3.96 -41.75 -16.35
N PRO A 699 4.85 -41.21 -17.20
CA PRO A 699 4.65 -40.09 -18.12
C PRO A 699 3.99 -40.50 -19.45
N HIS A 700 3.61 -41.77 -19.62
CA HIS A 700 3.05 -42.33 -20.86
C HIS A 700 1.83 -43.21 -20.56
N TYR A 701 0.66 -42.77 -21.02
CA TYR A 701 -0.58 -43.50 -20.86
C TYR A 701 -1.08 -44.09 -22.19
N LEU A 702 -1.76 -45.24 -22.10
CA LEU A 702 -2.23 -46.01 -23.27
C LEU A 702 -3.69 -45.73 -23.63
N SER A 703 -4.42 -45.03 -22.76
CA SER A 703 -5.81 -44.66 -23.04
C SER A 703 -5.91 -43.57 -24.11
N PRO A 704 -6.96 -43.63 -24.97
CA PRO A 704 -7.24 -42.54 -25.91
C PRO A 704 -7.59 -41.24 -25.16
N SER A 705 -7.46 -40.09 -25.83
CA SER A 705 -7.79 -38.77 -25.23
C SER A 705 -9.29 -38.56 -24.96
N GLY A 706 -10.16 -39.40 -25.55
CA GLY A 706 -11.62 -39.27 -25.47
C GLY A 706 -12.18 -39.13 -24.05
N PRO A 707 -11.87 -40.05 -23.10
CA PRO A 707 -12.30 -39.95 -21.71
C PRO A 707 -11.77 -38.72 -20.96
N LEU A 708 -10.66 -38.14 -21.41
CA LEU A 708 -10.09 -36.93 -20.83
C LEU A 708 -10.81 -35.65 -21.29
N GLY A 709 -11.50 -35.69 -22.43
CA GLY A 709 -12.09 -34.50 -23.08
C GLY A 709 -11.52 -34.20 -24.46
N GLY A 710 -10.57 -35.01 -24.94
CA GLY A 710 -9.88 -34.82 -26.22
C GLY A 710 -8.53 -34.11 -26.12
N GLY A 711 -8.18 -33.62 -24.93
CA GLY A 711 -6.88 -33.06 -24.58
C GLY A 711 -5.85 -34.11 -24.14
N ALA A 712 -4.70 -33.63 -23.66
CA ALA A 712 -3.60 -34.50 -23.26
C ALA A 712 -2.63 -33.89 -22.25
N VAL A 713 -1.88 -34.76 -21.59
CA VAL A 713 -0.76 -34.42 -20.70
C VAL A 713 0.52 -35.00 -21.30
N GLY A 714 1.60 -34.22 -21.30
CA GLY A 714 2.87 -34.67 -21.85
C GLY A 714 4.07 -34.10 -21.12
N LEU A 715 5.03 -34.97 -20.81
CA LEU A 715 6.37 -34.59 -20.40
C LEU A 715 7.22 -34.36 -21.65
N ALA A 716 7.87 -33.20 -21.76
CA ALA A 716 8.82 -32.94 -22.83
C ALA A 716 10.19 -33.58 -22.52
N PRO A 717 10.92 -34.08 -23.54
CA PRO A 717 10.45 -34.23 -24.90
C PRO A 717 9.38 -35.32 -25.00
N PHE A 718 8.44 -35.12 -25.91
CA PHE A 718 7.16 -35.80 -25.84
C PHE A 718 7.16 -37.16 -26.52
N ALA A 719 6.41 -38.10 -25.95
CA ALA A 719 6.22 -39.42 -26.53
C ALA A 719 5.12 -39.44 -27.59
N PHE A 720 5.23 -40.42 -28.49
CA PHE A 720 4.19 -40.77 -29.45
C PHE A 720 3.06 -41.55 -28.76
N TYR A 721 1.80 -41.21 -29.07
CA TYR A 721 0.61 -41.86 -28.52
C TYR A 721 -0.09 -42.69 -29.60
N PRO A 722 0.32 -43.96 -29.80
CA PRO A 722 -0.15 -44.80 -30.90
C PRO A 722 -1.68 -45.00 -30.88
N THR A 723 -2.24 -45.22 -29.69
CA THR A 723 -3.66 -45.53 -29.49
C THR A 723 -4.60 -44.36 -29.78
N ASP A 724 -4.09 -43.12 -29.73
CA ASP A 724 -4.89 -41.91 -29.98
C ASP A 724 -4.80 -41.42 -31.45
N CYS A 725 -4.06 -42.16 -32.29
CA CYS A 725 -4.01 -41.93 -33.73
C CYS A 725 -5.32 -42.37 -34.41
N THR A 726 -5.54 -41.95 -35.65
CA THR A 726 -6.69 -42.40 -36.46
C THR A 726 -6.23 -42.87 -37.84
N PRO A 727 -6.32 -44.19 -38.16
CA PRO A 727 -6.62 -45.27 -37.21
C PRO A 727 -5.55 -45.36 -36.10
N PRO A 728 -5.86 -45.97 -34.93
CA PRO A 728 -4.87 -46.25 -33.90
C PRO A 728 -3.71 -47.07 -34.50
N ASP A 729 -2.48 -46.70 -34.19
CA ASP A 729 -1.27 -47.35 -34.75
C ASP A 729 -1.09 -48.78 -34.19
N ASP A 730 -1.58 -49.01 -32.97
CA ASP A 730 -1.58 -50.31 -32.29
C ASP A 730 -2.72 -51.24 -32.72
N ASP A 731 -3.69 -50.76 -33.51
CA ASP A 731 -4.74 -51.59 -34.10
C ASP A 731 -4.25 -52.31 -35.36
N LEU A 732 -3.58 -53.45 -35.16
CA LEU A 732 -3.15 -54.35 -36.24
C LEU A 732 -4.32 -54.94 -37.07
N ALA A 733 -5.57 -54.81 -36.61
CA ALA A 733 -6.76 -55.22 -37.35
C ALA A 733 -7.34 -54.10 -38.22
N ALA A 734 -7.02 -52.84 -37.93
CA ALA A 734 -7.21 -51.71 -38.85
C ALA A 734 -6.21 -51.85 -40.01
N SER A 735 -6.52 -52.75 -40.94
CA SER A 735 -5.74 -52.92 -42.15
C SER A 735 -5.73 -51.59 -42.92
N ILE A 736 -4.69 -50.78 -42.74
CA ILE A 736 -4.29 -49.79 -43.73
C ILE A 736 -3.83 -50.62 -44.93
N MET A 737 -4.79 -51.10 -45.72
CA MET A 737 -4.49 -51.91 -46.88
C MET A 737 -3.70 -51.03 -47.84
N TYR A 738 -2.50 -51.49 -48.16
CA TYR A 738 -1.56 -50.91 -49.12
C TYR A 738 -2.19 -50.59 -50.51
N GLN A 739 -3.43 -51.04 -50.75
CA GLN A 739 -4.20 -50.83 -51.97
C GLN A 739 -5.12 -49.60 -51.95
N GLU A 740 -5.35 -48.93 -50.81
CA GLU A 740 -6.27 -47.77 -50.72
C GLU A 740 -5.62 -46.41 -51.04
N PHE A 741 -4.29 -46.34 -51.13
CA PHE A 741 -3.57 -45.11 -51.51
C PHE A 741 -3.65 -44.79 -53.01
N ALA A 742 -4.33 -45.61 -53.81
CA ALA A 742 -4.62 -45.35 -55.22
C ALA A 742 -6.14 -45.17 -55.45
N GLY A 743 -6.69 -44.00 -55.08
CA GLY A 743 -7.98 -43.53 -55.62
C GLY A 743 -8.99 -42.91 -54.65
N GLY A 744 -8.77 -42.94 -53.34
CA GLY A 744 -9.64 -42.29 -52.35
C GLY A 744 -8.98 -42.23 -50.98
N ALA A 745 -8.19 -41.19 -50.73
CA ALA A 745 -7.34 -41.10 -49.53
C ALA A 745 -8.15 -40.97 -48.24
N ILE A 746 -7.99 -41.93 -47.33
CA ILE A 746 -8.36 -41.78 -45.91
C ILE A 746 -7.15 -41.14 -45.21
N PRO A 747 -7.28 -39.95 -44.60
CA PRO A 747 -6.15 -39.32 -43.91
C PRO A 747 -5.79 -40.11 -42.64
N VAL A 748 -4.53 -40.54 -42.54
CA VAL A 748 -3.96 -40.99 -41.25
C VAL A 748 -3.75 -39.74 -40.39
N ARG A 749 -4.43 -39.67 -39.25
CA ARG A 749 -4.22 -38.62 -38.25
C ARG A 749 -3.26 -39.16 -37.20
N LEU A 750 -2.01 -38.74 -37.30
CA LEU A 750 -1.04 -38.92 -36.22
C LEU A 750 -1.34 -37.88 -35.14
N ARG A 751 -1.40 -38.32 -33.88
CA ARG A 751 -1.48 -37.42 -32.73
C ARG A 751 -0.17 -37.50 -31.97
N TRP A 752 0.46 -36.34 -31.85
CA TRP A 752 1.59 -36.11 -30.96
C TRP A 752 1.26 -34.85 -30.18
N TYR A 753 1.68 -34.82 -28.93
CA TYR A 753 1.49 -33.68 -28.06
C TYR A 753 2.87 -33.09 -27.87
N GLY A 754 3.27 -32.06 -28.63
CA GLY A 754 4.59 -31.37 -28.53
C GLY A 754 5.78 -31.95 -29.35
N PRO A 755 7.01 -31.38 -29.24
CA PRO A 755 8.23 -31.85 -29.91
C PRO A 755 8.67 -33.28 -29.53
N VAL A 756 8.80 -34.14 -30.54
CA VAL A 756 9.06 -35.57 -30.39
C VAL A 756 10.56 -35.85 -30.33
N GLU A 757 11.03 -36.48 -29.26
CA GLU A 757 12.32 -37.17 -29.24
C GLU A 757 12.08 -38.63 -29.64
N LEU A 758 12.94 -39.14 -30.53
CA LEU A 758 12.82 -40.52 -31.00
C LEU A 758 13.38 -41.45 -29.93
N PRO A 759 12.76 -42.62 -29.70
CA PRO A 759 13.24 -43.56 -28.69
C PRO A 759 14.71 -43.90 -28.91
N GLU A 760 15.51 -43.79 -27.85
CA GLU A 760 16.92 -44.20 -27.87
C GLU A 760 17.00 -45.71 -28.13
N GLY A 761 17.48 -46.10 -29.32
CA GLY A 761 17.79 -47.50 -29.65
C GLY A 761 17.24 -48.02 -30.97
N GLU A 762 16.39 -47.27 -31.68
CA GLU A 762 16.01 -47.62 -33.05
C GLU A 762 16.90 -46.91 -34.08
N ASP A 763 17.30 -47.66 -35.12
CA ASP A 763 18.24 -47.20 -36.14
C ASP A 763 17.70 -45.95 -36.84
N TYR A 764 18.39 -44.82 -36.71
CA TYR A 764 18.02 -43.53 -37.31
C TYR A 764 17.77 -43.64 -38.84
N GLU A 765 18.34 -44.65 -39.52
CA GLU A 765 18.08 -44.90 -40.94
C GLU A 765 16.67 -45.44 -41.20
N GLU A 766 16.08 -46.25 -40.33
CA GLU A 766 14.76 -46.84 -40.55
C GLU A 766 13.66 -45.79 -40.33
N PHE A 767 13.81 -44.94 -39.32
CA PHE A 767 12.89 -43.82 -39.05
C PHE A 767 13.04 -42.67 -40.07
N ALA A 768 14.26 -42.35 -40.51
CA ALA A 768 14.47 -41.38 -41.61
C ALA A 768 13.89 -41.91 -42.94
N THR A 769 13.89 -43.22 -43.14
CA THR A 769 13.23 -43.86 -44.30
C THR A 769 11.71 -43.83 -44.15
N LEU A 770 11.17 -44.01 -42.94
CA LEU A 770 9.74 -43.86 -42.64
C LEU A 770 9.26 -42.41 -42.86
N LEU A 771 10.01 -41.41 -42.37
CA LEU A 771 9.75 -39.98 -42.60
C LEU A 771 9.91 -39.57 -44.08
N ALA A 772 10.78 -40.23 -44.84
CA ALA A 772 10.90 -40.02 -46.28
C ALA A 772 9.75 -40.67 -47.09
N LEU A 773 9.07 -41.66 -46.52
CA LEU A 773 7.88 -42.32 -47.09
C LEU A 773 6.56 -41.66 -46.65
N LEU A 774 6.52 -41.07 -45.46
CA LEU A 774 5.41 -40.27 -44.95
C LEU A 774 5.44 -38.87 -45.58
N ASN A 775 4.56 -38.63 -46.56
CA ASN A 775 4.24 -37.27 -47.03
C ASN A 775 3.50 -36.49 -45.93
N LEU A 776 4.22 -36.10 -44.88
CA LEU A 776 3.75 -35.21 -43.84
C LEU A 776 3.54 -33.83 -44.45
N HIS A 777 2.27 -33.46 -44.59
CA HIS A 777 1.88 -32.11 -44.94
C HIS A 777 1.41 -31.42 -43.66
N CYS A 778 2.06 -30.32 -43.28
CA CYS A 778 1.61 -29.51 -42.15
C CYS A 778 0.70 -28.39 -42.67
N ARG A 779 -0.45 -28.17 -42.03
CA ARG A 779 -1.36 -27.07 -42.38
C ARG A 779 -0.97 -25.85 -41.53
N VAL A 780 -0.49 -24.81 -42.20
CA VAL A 780 -0.14 -23.53 -41.53
C VAL A 780 -1.43 -22.79 -41.20
N PRO A 781 -1.66 -22.36 -39.94
CA PRO A 781 -2.79 -21.51 -39.58
C PRO A 781 -2.75 -20.21 -40.40
N GLY A 782 -3.83 -19.92 -41.15
CA GLY A 782 -3.96 -18.70 -41.96
C GLY A 782 -3.77 -18.87 -43.47
N SER A 783 -3.42 -20.06 -44.00
CA SER A 783 -3.42 -20.29 -45.45
C SER A 783 -4.77 -20.81 -45.94
N GLU A 784 -5.48 -19.98 -46.72
CA GLU A 784 -6.62 -20.41 -47.50
C GLU A 784 -6.12 -21.26 -48.68
N CYS A 785 -6.09 -22.59 -48.47
CA CYS A 785 -5.80 -23.64 -49.44
C CYS A 785 -4.31 -23.86 -49.81
N GLY A 786 -3.58 -24.58 -48.95
CA GLY A 786 -2.32 -25.23 -49.35
C GLY A 786 -1.74 -26.16 -48.30
N TRP A 787 -1.71 -27.46 -48.59
CA TRP A 787 -0.89 -28.44 -47.87
C TRP A 787 0.53 -28.38 -48.45
N HIS A 788 1.55 -28.11 -47.62
CA HIS A 788 2.95 -28.03 -48.07
C HIS A 788 3.72 -29.30 -47.72
N PRO A 789 4.43 -29.94 -48.66
CA PRO A 789 5.27 -31.11 -48.37
C PRO A 789 6.55 -30.69 -47.65
N LEU A 790 6.84 -31.33 -46.52
CA LEU A 790 8.14 -31.23 -45.83
C LEU A 790 9.22 -31.97 -46.65
N ARG A 791 9.95 -31.26 -47.51
CA ARG A 791 11.10 -31.85 -48.23
C ARG A 791 12.42 -31.51 -47.56
N GLY A 792 13.07 -32.52 -46.99
CA GLY A 792 14.50 -32.77 -47.14
C GLY A 792 15.46 -31.64 -46.78
N HIS A 793 15.37 -31.14 -45.55
CA HIS A 793 16.50 -30.68 -44.73
C HIS A 793 15.92 -30.54 -43.32
N VAL A 794 16.26 -31.46 -42.42
CA VAL A 794 15.99 -31.31 -40.98
C VAL A 794 16.93 -30.23 -40.47
N GLN A 795 16.56 -28.98 -40.71
CA GLN A 795 16.94 -27.90 -39.84
C GLN A 795 15.79 -27.86 -38.83
N LEU A 796 16.00 -28.48 -37.67
CA LEU A 796 15.13 -28.32 -36.50
C LEU A 796 14.71 -26.85 -36.46
N CYS A 797 13.41 -26.60 -36.49
CA CYS A 797 12.88 -25.28 -36.18
C CYS A 797 13.36 -24.95 -34.77
N GLN A 798 14.51 -24.30 -34.64
CA GLN A 798 14.81 -23.51 -33.47
C GLN A 798 13.62 -22.59 -33.32
N ALA A 799 12.99 -22.63 -32.14
CA ALA A 799 12.04 -21.62 -31.72
C ALA A 799 12.58 -20.23 -32.14
N PRO A 800 11.72 -19.27 -32.51
CA PRO A 800 12.19 -17.90 -32.62
C PRO A 800 12.91 -17.59 -31.32
N ARG A 801 14.23 -17.36 -31.38
CA ARG A 801 14.92 -16.67 -30.28
C ARG A 801 14.24 -15.31 -30.21
N TRP A 802 13.29 -15.20 -29.29
CA TRP A 802 12.91 -13.90 -28.75
C TRP A 802 14.20 -13.27 -28.19
N PRO A 803 14.37 -11.95 -28.30
CA PRO A 803 15.59 -11.29 -27.85
C PRO A 803 15.81 -11.68 -26.40
N GLU A 804 16.93 -12.38 -26.15
CA GLU A 804 17.44 -12.69 -24.82
C GLU A 804 17.33 -11.40 -23.98
N ALA A 805 16.46 -11.40 -22.98
CA ALA A 805 16.63 -10.51 -21.83
C ALA A 805 18.01 -10.82 -21.28
N GLY A 806 18.88 -9.81 -21.29
CA GLY A 806 20.32 -9.99 -21.19
C GLY A 806 20.75 -10.86 -20.01
N ASP A 807 21.41 -11.96 -20.33
CA ASP A 807 22.25 -12.76 -19.43
C ASP A 807 23.33 -11.83 -18.84
N ARG A 808 23.08 -11.27 -17.65
CA ARG A 808 24.11 -10.61 -16.84
C ARG A 808 24.65 -11.59 -15.80
N HIS A 809 25.96 -11.83 -15.93
CA HIS A 809 26.92 -12.29 -14.91
C HIS A 809 27.13 -13.80 -14.66
N GLN A 810 28.07 -14.38 -15.43
CA GLN A 810 29.21 -15.09 -14.84
C GLN A 810 30.54 -14.47 -15.33
N GLY A 811 31.08 -13.54 -14.54
CA GLY A 811 32.40 -12.96 -14.78
C GLY A 811 33.50 -13.77 -14.11
N GLN A 812 34.11 -14.72 -14.84
CA GLN A 812 35.41 -15.28 -14.47
C GLN A 812 36.52 -14.23 -14.67
N ARG A 813 37.30 -14.02 -13.60
CA ARG A 813 38.42 -13.09 -13.51
C ARG A 813 39.57 -13.46 -14.46
N GLY A 814 39.78 -12.65 -15.49
CA GLY A 814 41.01 -12.59 -16.27
C GLY A 814 41.79 -11.31 -15.98
N ARG A 815 42.94 -11.41 -15.29
CA ARG A 815 43.92 -10.32 -15.15
C ARG A 815 44.50 -9.98 -16.53
N GLY A 816 44.38 -8.72 -16.95
CA GLY A 816 45.03 -8.21 -18.15
C GLY A 816 45.13 -6.69 -18.13
N THR A 817 46.26 -6.17 -17.66
CA THR A 817 46.69 -4.78 -17.80
C THR A 817 46.91 -4.41 -19.27
N GLN A 818 46.36 -3.28 -19.72
CA GLN A 818 47.06 -2.15 -20.38
C GLN A 818 46.06 -1.15 -20.97
N GLY A 819 46.26 0.12 -20.67
CA GLY A 819 45.32 1.19 -21.02
C GLY A 819 45.47 1.76 -22.42
N ARG A 820 44.50 2.59 -22.80
CA ARG A 820 44.71 3.77 -23.63
C ARG A 820 43.50 4.70 -23.57
N ALA A 821 43.75 5.94 -23.18
CA ALA A 821 42.81 7.05 -23.24
C ALA A 821 42.72 7.62 -24.66
N VAL A 822 41.50 7.98 -25.11
CA VAL A 822 41.21 8.95 -26.19
C VAL A 822 39.82 9.59 -25.90
N PRO A 823 39.58 10.90 -26.18
CA PRO A 823 38.64 11.72 -25.43
C PRO A 823 37.27 11.97 -26.11
N ARG A 824 36.34 12.49 -25.29
CA ARG A 824 35.05 13.10 -25.63
C ARG A 824 35.17 14.21 -26.69
N GLN A 825 34.17 14.29 -27.58
CA GLN A 825 33.61 15.55 -28.08
C GLN A 825 32.10 15.42 -28.35
N LEU A 826 31.38 16.39 -27.77
CA LEU A 826 29.99 16.84 -27.96
C LEU A 826 28.84 15.82 -27.87
#